data_AF-E2B7G9-F1
#
_entry.id   AF-E2B7G9-F1
#
_cell.length_a   1.000
_cell.length_b   1.000
_cell.length_c   1.000
_cell.angle_alpha   90.00
_cell.angle_beta   90.00
_cell.angle_gamma   90.00
#
_symmetry.space_group_name_H-M   'P 1'
#
loop_
_entity.id
_entity.type
_entity.pdbx_description
1 polymer ?
#
loop_
_entity_poly.entity_id
_entity_poly.type
_entity_poly.pdbx_seq_one_letter_code
_entity_poly.pdbx_strand_id
1 'polypeptide(L)'
;MSESLDVQALKEHVRANSKSGIVTCLSQLRNEPLRCKNFTKHGGLSILVNLLRSPNSTILNMCLSILANACISSDARDKVRDSNIGDNVIHIMKNHTLDSTVHCRVCRLVGNLSECSWHAKLLYNSGVVEPLTMFLKLKTNRQTYLMAIRAIRNIWSIYEGSREQILQLQAVRLIAQLFVMAKEKANVDTKYAELVDVCLKAMCTFLVTQDEIADLVRCSAQMEADKDKQGYKTLIRCCRNGNNLAIKCLCSLCLLTGCRLVLGTLGAAELLITLTRNGSTDGELSRQVLVTLCLFCQESVHRLKMKAAGGLEVFVMLLKQPELEKYHPMLLDALLQFAYCDNSIVTLAKHGLLEVLMTKLSDSVADTTVADEASDLSPINNSNMSNKRCYGSTPCRKYSRISEGRYSRYYTLHRFDGDSSPGSSTSVSSSPPSTPPLLYYDSMMETDIGDDNYSPVYSDTEWGDDEEPQDEEADSLKSCKSLTVNADNSRDSEKSSKGVLCDSTVLMLLYRMSLLPQPIDRLAEPMTIKSLLIYINRTKNEKAITILNTIVRNATYFIPLLKQGFVFDTHGMPEREEYLQHLREVAETGGAIGQLSSVLLRGEERHKLIFAVSIPFLIVQSRVTLRSLLHNHGGLQMILRLLSEPMHELHERAVWSICRLAVSLRVRPETVEKCPITASGLFRDYSLENSNPQPLPIVTFELDDGTSVDACRRVLCQRSDAFSAMLEGNFSESGKRRVRLRNASRDGLNTLILAATGAAYKHCSIESMLDAVLLADKFLMPDLSDALTDSSVSELSYENFSRAWCWARTNACPELRSCCVKTFLTADMTNGQAIQAFCDFSVMDAFEEFLCDIREIIMDVLCQP
;
A
#
# COMPACT_ATOMS: atom_id res chain seq x y z
N MET A 1 7.72 43.13 -61.32
CA MET A 1 7.72 41.71 -60.89
C MET A 1 7.27 40.88 -62.08
N SER A 2 8.17 40.12 -62.73
CA SER A 2 7.78 39.34 -63.91
C SER A 2 6.88 38.17 -63.50
N GLU A 3 5.69 38.09 -64.09
CA GLU A 3 4.89 36.86 -64.08
C GLU A 3 5.74 35.73 -64.69
N SER A 4 5.65 34.50 -64.17
CA SER A 4 6.40 33.39 -64.77
C SER A 4 5.83 33.10 -66.17
N LEU A 5 6.70 32.74 -67.12
CA LEU A 5 6.34 32.35 -68.49
C LEU A 5 5.20 31.30 -68.50
N ASP A 6 5.20 30.39 -67.53
CA ASP A 6 4.18 29.34 -67.40
C ASP A 6 2.79 29.85 -67.02
N VAL A 7 2.72 30.88 -66.16
CA VAL A 7 1.44 31.50 -65.78
C VAL A 7 0.83 32.20 -66.98
N GLN A 8 1.65 32.91 -67.75
CA GLN A 8 1.22 33.63 -68.95
C GLN A 8 0.80 32.66 -70.07
N ALA A 9 1.59 31.62 -70.34
CA ALA A 9 1.27 30.60 -71.32
C ALA A 9 -0.05 29.87 -71.01
N LEU A 10 -0.28 29.50 -69.75
CA LEU A 10 -1.54 28.87 -69.36
C LEU A 10 -2.72 29.84 -69.51
N LYS A 11 -2.59 31.12 -69.11
CA LYS A 11 -3.65 32.14 -69.31
C LYS A 11 -4.01 32.29 -70.78
N GLU A 12 -3.02 32.31 -71.68
CA GLU A 12 -3.22 32.45 -73.12
C GLU A 12 -3.95 31.25 -73.71
N HIS A 13 -3.55 30.02 -73.36
CA HIS A 13 -4.25 28.81 -73.81
C HIS A 13 -5.68 28.70 -73.26
N VAL A 14 -5.92 29.16 -72.03
CA VAL A 14 -7.28 29.24 -71.46
C VAL A 14 -8.14 30.27 -72.18
N ARG A 15 -7.61 31.46 -72.49
CA ARG A 15 -8.33 32.48 -73.29
C ARG A 15 -8.62 32.00 -74.71
N ALA A 16 -7.70 31.26 -75.30
CA ALA A 16 -7.85 30.67 -76.63
C ALA A 16 -8.71 29.39 -76.65
N ASN A 17 -9.19 28.92 -75.49
CA ASN A 17 -9.92 27.65 -75.32
C ASN A 17 -9.19 26.43 -75.96
N SER A 18 -7.86 26.47 -75.98
CA SER A 18 -7.03 25.46 -76.62
C SER A 18 -6.85 24.25 -75.70
N LYS A 19 -7.67 23.23 -75.88
CA LYS A 19 -7.65 22.01 -75.05
C LYS A 19 -6.27 21.35 -75.03
N SER A 20 -5.63 21.19 -76.19
CA SER A 20 -4.30 20.59 -76.29
C SER A 20 -3.22 21.45 -75.62
N GLY A 21 -3.26 22.77 -75.80
CA GLY A 21 -2.32 23.69 -75.15
C GLY A 21 -2.43 23.67 -73.62
N ILE A 22 -3.66 23.67 -73.09
CA ILE A 22 -3.91 23.56 -71.64
C ILE A 22 -3.37 22.23 -71.11
N VAL A 23 -3.65 21.11 -71.78
CA VAL A 23 -3.18 19.77 -71.39
C VAL A 23 -1.64 19.71 -71.36
N THR A 24 -0.97 20.23 -72.37
CA THR A 24 0.50 20.25 -72.45
C THR A 24 1.11 21.07 -71.30
N CYS A 25 0.60 22.28 -71.04
CA CYS A 25 1.07 23.10 -69.92
C CYS A 25 0.84 22.42 -68.57
N LEU A 26 -0.33 21.83 -68.34
CA LEU A 26 -0.62 21.12 -67.10
C LEU A 26 0.24 19.87 -66.92
N SER A 27 0.51 19.13 -68.00
CA SER A 27 1.41 17.96 -67.96
C SER A 27 2.83 18.35 -67.55
N GLN A 28 3.37 19.44 -68.12
CA GLN A 28 4.67 19.99 -67.74
C GLN A 28 4.71 20.43 -66.27
N LEU A 29 3.65 21.10 -65.80
CA LEU A 29 3.53 21.51 -64.40
C LEU A 29 3.45 20.32 -63.45
N ARG A 30 2.76 19.25 -63.83
CA ARG A 30 2.63 18.03 -63.01
C ARG A 30 3.98 17.31 -62.87
N ASN A 31 4.72 17.18 -63.95
CA ASN A 31 5.93 16.36 -63.99
C ASN A 31 7.19 17.09 -63.48
N GLU A 32 7.16 18.43 -63.36
CA GLU A 32 8.31 19.24 -62.91
C GLU A 32 8.01 19.99 -61.59
N PRO A 33 8.40 19.45 -60.41
CA PRO A 33 8.05 20.02 -59.10
C PRO A 33 8.56 21.45 -58.88
N LEU A 34 9.77 21.76 -59.37
CA LEU A 34 10.37 23.10 -59.30
C LEU A 34 9.57 24.13 -60.09
N ARG A 35 9.09 23.73 -61.27
CA ARG A 35 8.27 24.57 -62.15
C ARG A 35 6.90 24.82 -61.53
N CYS A 36 6.28 23.78 -60.95
CA CYS A 36 5.04 23.91 -60.18
C CYS A 36 5.19 24.85 -58.96
N LYS A 37 6.30 24.79 -58.24
CA LYS A 37 6.59 25.72 -57.11
C LYS A 37 6.68 27.17 -57.60
N ASN A 38 7.38 27.42 -58.69
CA ASN A 38 7.47 28.76 -59.28
C ASN A 38 6.10 29.26 -59.78
N PHE A 39 5.35 28.42 -60.50
CA PHE A 39 3.99 28.70 -60.93
C PHE A 39 3.06 29.09 -59.76
N THR A 40 3.15 28.35 -58.65
CA THR A 40 2.41 28.63 -57.41
C THR A 40 2.86 29.95 -56.75
N LYS A 41 4.15 30.28 -56.81
CA LYS A 41 4.68 31.55 -56.29
C LYS A 41 4.12 32.76 -57.04
N HIS A 42 3.98 32.66 -58.36
CA HIS A 42 3.52 33.75 -59.24
C HIS A 42 2.00 33.80 -59.49
N GLY A 43 1.18 33.28 -58.58
CA GLY A 43 -0.28 33.46 -58.61
C GLY A 43 -1.06 32.49 -59.52
N GLY A 44 -0.41 31.45 -60.04
CA GLY A 44 -1.02 30.49 -60.97
C GLY A 44 -2.17 29.65 -60.39
N LEU A 45 -2.28 29.53 -59.06
CA LEU A 45 -3.33 28.72 -58.42
C LEU A 45 -4.76 29.21 -58.73
N SER A 46 -4.95 30.52 -58.88
CA SER A 46 -6.26 31.10 -59.23
C SER A 46 -6.77 30.59 -60.58
N ILE A 47 -5.87 30.40 -61.55
CA ILE A 47 -6.19 29.86 -62.88
C ILE A 47 -6.62 28.39 -62.75
N LEU A 48 -5.89 27.61 -61.93
CA LEU A 48 -6.23 26.20 -61.70
C LEU A 48 -7.59 26.05 -61.01
N VAL A 49 -7.93 26.92 -60.04
CA VAL A 49 -9.24 26.92 -59.39
C VAL A 49 -10.35 27.18 -60.40
N ASN A 50 -10.17 28.10 -61.36
CA ASN A 50 -11.14 28.34 -62.42
C ASN A 50 -11.30 27.15 -63.37
N LEU A 51 -10.20 26.44 -63.66
CA LEU A 51 -10.19 25.26 -64.53
C LEU A 51 -10.90 24.03 -63.92
N LEU A 52 -11.21 24.04 -62.62
CA LEU A 52 -12.03 23.01 -61.98
C LEU A 52 -13.47 22.93 -62.52
N ARG A 53 -13.94 23.96 -63.24
CA ARG A 53 -15.25 23.96 -63.93
C ARG A 53 -15.17 23.45 -65.38
N SER A 54 -13.99 23.02 -65.83
CA SER A 54 -13.82 22.51 -67.18
C SER A 54 -14.63 21.22 -67.40
N PRO A 55 -15.38 21.08 -68.51
CA PRO A 55 -16.08 19.84 -68.84
C PRO A 55 -15.14 18.73 -69.32
N ASN A 56 -13.86 19.04 -69.57
CA ASN A 56 -12.88 18.06 -70.02
C ASN A 56 -12.28 17.31 -68.81
N SER A 57 -12.52 16.00 -68.74
CA SER A 57 -12.08 15.14 -67.64
C SER A 57 -10.57 15.10 -67.48
N THR A 58 -9.79 15.14 -68.57
CA THR A 58 -8.32 15.15 -68.53
C THR A 58 -7.80 16.44 -67.88
N ILE A 59 -8.29 17.60 -68.33
CA ILE A 59 -7.94 18.91 -67.76
C ILE A 59 -8.31 18.96 -66.29
N LEU A 60 -9.54 18.53 -65.95
CA LEU A 60 -10.02 18.47 -64.58
C LEU A 60 -9.11 17.60 -63.70
N ASN A 61 -8.77 16.40 -64.16
CA ASN A 61 -7.92 15.46 -63.43
C ASN A 61 -6.51 16.03 -63.17
N MET A 62 -5.88 16.66 -64.16
CA MET A 62 -4.57 17.28 -63.98
C MET A 62 -4.64 18.49 -63.04
N CYS A 63 -5.65 19.35 -63.19
CA CYS A 63 -5.85 20.48 -62.28
C CYS A 63 -6.02 20.03 -60.83
N LEU A 64 -6.84 19.01 -60.58
CA LEU A 64 -7.02 18.45 -59.24
C LEU A 64 -5.72 17.88 -58.67
N SER A 65 -4.92 17.16 -59.48
CA SER A 65 -3.64 16.60 -59.00
C SER A 65 -2.65 17.70 -58.61
N ILE A 66 -2.47 18.71 -59.48
CA ILE A 66 -1.57 19.84 -59.24
C ILE A 66 -2.04 20.66 -58.03
N LEU A 67 -3.34 20.97 -57.93
CA LEU A 67 -3.90 21.70 -56.80
C LEU A 67 -3.75 20.94 -55.48
N ALA A 68 -4.06 19.64 -55.47
CA ALA A 68 -3.92 18.83 -54.27
C ALA A 68 -2.47 18.73 -53.80
N ASN A 69 -1.51 18.59 -54.73
CA ASN A 69 -0.06 18.63 -54.42
C ASN A 69 0.37 20.00 -53.90
N ALA A 70 -0.08 21.09 -54.53
CA ALA A 70 0.25 22.43 -54.08
C ALA A 70 -0.30 22.71 -52.67
N CYS A 71 -1.55 22.32 -52.39
CA CYS A 71 -2.25 22.57 -51.12
C CYS A 71 -1.72 21.75 -49.93
N ILE A 72 -0.69 20.92 -50.13
CA ILE A 72 0.11 20.35 -49.03
C ILE A 72 0.82 21.48 -48.26
N SER A 73 1.26 22.54 -48.96
CA SER A 73 1.90 23.71 -48.35
C SER A 73 0.88 24.70 -47.76
N SER A 74 1.17 25.23 -46.57
CA SER A 74 0.36 26.30 -45.94
C SER A 74 0.24 27.54 -46.83
N ASP A 75 1.33 27.93 -47.52
CA ASP A 75 1.37 29.14 -48.36
C ASP A 75 0.44 29.00 -49.56
N ALA A 76 0.34 27.79 -50.12
CA ALA A 76 -0.56 27.50 -51.23
C ALA A 76 -2.02 27.53 -50.78
N ARG A 77 -2.31 27.02 -49.57
CA ARG A 77 -3.66 27.12 -48.97
C ARG A 77 -4.05 28.58 -48.78
N ASP A 78 -3.18 29.41 -48.22
CA ASP A 78 -3.50 30.83 -48.01
C ASP A 78 -3.82 31.56 -49.33
N LYS A 79 -3.08 31.27 -50.41
CA LYS A 79 -3.32 31.84 -51.74
C LYS A 79 -4.65 31.47 -52.39
N VAL A 80 -5.29 30.37 -51.97
CA VAL A 80 -6.61 29.95 -52.49
C VAL A 80 -7.75 30.29 -51.54
N ARG A 81 -7.48 30.97 -50.43
CA ARG A 81 -8.45 31.29 -49.37
C ARG A 81 -9.67 32.05 -49.87
N ASP A 82 -9.46 33.09 -50.67
CA ASP A 82 -10.53 33.97 -51.17
C ASP A 82 -10.99 33.57 -52.60
N SER A 83 -10.82 32.29 -52.95
CA SER A 83 -11.21 31.75 -54.26
C SER A 83 -12.46 30.87 -54.17
N ASN A 84 -13.10 30.62 -55.31
CA ASN A 84 -14.28 29.73 -55.40
C ASN A 84 -13.93 28.24 -55.31
N ILE A 85 -12.81 27.87 -54.68
CA ILE A 85 -12.32 26.49 -54.59
C ILE A 85 -13.32 25.58 -53.86
N GLY A 86 -13.96 26.07 -52.79
CA GLY A 86 -14.96 25.32 -52.04
C GLY A 86 -16.14 24.88 -52.91
N ASP A 87 -16.79 25.84 -53.59
CA ASP A 87 -17.96 25.57 -54.43
C ASP A 87 -17.62 24.70 -55.64
N ASN A 88 -16.43 24.88 -56.23
CA ASN A 88 -15.96 24.06 -57.33
C ASN A 88 -15.74 22.61 -56.89
N VAL A 89 -15.12 22.40 -55.73
CA VAL A 89 -14.92 21.07 -55.14
C VAL A 89 -16.26 20.37 -54.88
N ILE A 90 -17.24 21.05 -54.25
CA ILE A 90 -18.56 20.46 -53.98
C ILE A 90 -19.28 20.09 -55.27
N HIS A 91 -19.21 20.94 -56.30
CA HIS A 91 -19.83 20.65 -57.58
C HIS A 91 -19.27 19.38 -58.23
N ILE A 92 -17.94 19.20 -58.18
CA ILE A 92 -17.28 17.98 -58.67
C ILE A 92 -17.74 16.76 -57.86
N MET A 93 -17.76 16.88 -56.53
CA MET A 93 -18.12 15.76 -55.66
C MET A 93 -19.58 15.32 -55.78
N LYS A 94 -20.51 16.24 -56.08
CA LYS A 94 -21.91 15.92 -56.34
C LYS A 94 -22.13 15.26 -57.71
N ASN A 95 -21.15 15.34 -58.61
CA ASN A 95 -21.23 14.67 -59.91
C ASN A 95 -20.76 13.22 -59.82
N HIS A 96 -21.71 12.31 -59.62
CA HIS A 96 -21.45 10.88 -59.47
C HIS A 96 -21.07 10.16 -60.77
N THR A 97 -21.20 10.80 -61.94
CA THR A 97 -20.82 10.17 -63.23
C THR A 97 -19.34 10.33 -63.56
N LEU A 98 -18.58 11.06 -62.72
CA LEU A 98 -17.15 11.23 -62.90
C LEU A 98 -16.39 9.97 -62.47
N ASP A 99 -15.22 9.79 -63.09
CA ASP A 99 -14.37 8.64 -62.83
C ASP A 99 -13.84 8.58 -61.38
N SER A 100 -13.58 7.36 -60.90
CA SER A 100 -13.08 7.09 -59.56
C SER A 100 -11.75 7.79 -59.25
N THR A 101 -10.91 8.05 -60.26
CA THR A 101 -9.67 8.82 -60.10
C THR A 101 -9.94 10.29 -59.78
N VAL A 102 -10.97 10.88 -60.39
CA VAL A 102 -11.39 12.26 -60.12
C VAL A 102 -11.92 12.37 -58.70
N HIS A 103 -12.75 11.42 -58.27
CA HIS A 103 -13.27 11.36 -56.89
C HIS A 103 -12.15 11.17 -55.85
N CYS A 104 -11.15 10.33 -56.15
CA CYS A 104 -9.96 10.20 -55.31
C CYS A 104 -9.22 11.55 -55.15
N ARG A 105 -8.89 12.20 -56.28
CA ARG A 105 -8.12 13.45 -56.29
C ARG A 105 -8.85 14.61 -55.64
N VAL A 106 -10.16 14.71 -55.81
CA VAL A 106 -10.95 15.76 -55.13
C VAL A 106 -11.03 15.49 -53.62
N CYS A 107 -11.18 14.25 -53.17
CA CYS A 107 -11.11 13.91 -51.74
C CYS A 107 -9.73 14.23 -51.15
N ARG A 108 -8.65 13.99 -51.91
CA ARG A 108 -7.28 14.37 -51.52
C ARG A 108 -7.14 15.88 -51.36
N LEU A 109 -7.64 16.66 -52.32
CA LEU A 109 -7.66 18.13 -52.24
C LEU A 109 -8.43 18.61 -51.00
N VAL A 110 -9.63 18.07 -50.76
CA VAL A 110 -10.43 18.37 -49.55
C VAL A 110 -9.61 18.07 -48.29
N GLY A 111 -9.03 16.87 -48.18
CA GLY A 111 -8.23 16.47 -47.03
C GLY A 111 -7.07 17.42 -46.74
N ASN A 112 -6.35 17.87 -47.79
CA ASN A 112 -5.24 18.82 -47.67
C ASN A 112 -5.73 20.24 -47.30
N LEU A 113 -6.83 20.71 -47.88
CA LEU A 113 -7.43 22.00 -47.53
C LEU A 113 -7.93 22.01 -46.07
N SER A 114 -8.56 20.92 -45.63
CA SER A 114 -9.13 20.77 -44.28
C SER A 114 -8.09 20.66 -43.17
N GLU A 115 -6.78 20.65 -43.45
CA GLU A 115 -5.73 20.84 -42.44
C GLU A 115 -5.71 22.25 -41.85
N CYS A 116 -6.56 23.14 -42.36
CA CYS A 116 -6.64 24.53 -41.98
C CYS A 116 -8.07 24.94 -41.58
N SER A 117 -8.19 25.71 -40.49
CA SER A 117 -9.49 26.02 -39.86
C SER A 117 -10.45 26.77 -40.76
N TRP A 118 -9.98 27.77 -41.51
CA TRP A 118 -10.84 28.53 -42.41
C TRP A 118 -11.34 27.71 -43.60
N HIS A 119 -10.49 26.87 -44.20
CA HIS A 119 -10.92 25.99 -45.29
C HIS A 119 -11.83 24.88 -44.81
N ALA A 120 -11.57 24.28 -43.64
CA ALA A 120 -12.47 23.30 -43.04
C ALA A 120 -13.87 23.89 -42.81
N LYS A 121 -13.94 25.12 -42.28
CA LYS A 121 -15.20 25.86 -42.12
C LYS A 121 -15.87 26.20 -43.45
N LEU A 122 -15.12 26.67 -44.44
CA LEU A 122 -15.63 26.98 -45.79
C LEU A 122 -16.25 25.73 -46.44
N LEU A 123 -15.50 24.62 -46.48
CA LEU A 123 -15.95 23.36 -47.06
C LEU A 123 -17.17 22.79 -46.33
N TYR A 124 -17.19 22.90 -45.00
CA TYR A 124 -18.36 22.53 -44.20
C TYR A 124 -19.58 23.35 -44.61
N ASN A 125 -19.46 24.69 -44.65
CA ASN A 125 -20.56 25.57 -45.03
C ASN A 125 -21.05 25.33 -46.46
N SER A 126 -20.16 24.94 -47.37
CA SER A 126 -20.53 24.54 -48.74
C SER A 126 -21.16 23.14 -48.84
N GLY A 127 -21.24 22.38 -47.73
CA GLY A 127 -21.92 21.09 -47.66
C GLY A 127 -21.05 19.88 -48.02
N VAL A 128 -19.76 19.88 -47.69
CA VAL A 128 -18.82 18.79 -48.05
C VAL A 128 -19.10 17.44 -47.38
N VAL A 129 -19.75 17.44 -46.21
CA VAL A 129 -19.93 16.22 -45.40
C VAL A 129 -20.84 15.20 -46.08
N GLU A 130 -21.89 15.67 -46.77
CA GLU A 130 -22.84 14.81 -47.49
C GLU A 130 -22.17 14.03 -48.64
N PRO A 131 -21.47 14.67 -49.61
CA PRO A 131 -20.74 13.95 -50.65
C PRO A 131 -19.65 13.01 -50.10
N LEU A 132 -18.90 13.42 -49.07
CA LEU A 132 -17.89 12.54 -48.45
C LEU A 132 -18.54 11.28 -47.87
N THR A 133 -19.67 11.43 -47.17
CA THR A 133 -20.41 10.31 -46.60
C THR A 133 -20.97 9.40 -47.70
N MET A 134 -21.42 9.97 -48.82
CA MET A 134 -21.86 9.20 -49.98
C MET A 134 -20.72 8.36 -50.57
N PHE A 135 -19.52 8.92 -50.69
CA PHE A 135 -18.35 8.16 -51.16
C PHE A 135 -17.95 7.01 -50.23
N LEU A 136 -18.23 7.08 -48.93
CA LEU A 136 -18.05 5.95 -48.03
C LEU A 136 -19.08 4.81 -48.27
N LYS A 137 -20.25 5.13 -48.82
CA LYS A 137 -21.31 4.15 -49.13
C LYS A 137 -21.13 3.48 -50.50
N LEU A 138 -20.54 4.20 -51.46
CA LEU A 138 -20.30 3.68 -52.80
C LEU A 138 -19.26 2.56 -52.77
N LYS A 139 -19.43 1.54 -53.62
CA LYS A 139 -18.40 0.52 -53.89
C LYS A 139 -17.33 1.13 -54.81
N THR A 140 -16.43 1.90 -54.24
CA THR A 140 -15.34 2.58 -54.96
C THR A 140 -13.99 1.91 -54.70
N ASN A 141 -12.93 2.46 -55.29
CA ASN A 141 -11.58 1.96 -55.11
C ASN A 141 -11.05 2.24 -53.69
N ARG A 142 -10.04 1.47 -53.28
CA ARG A 142 -9.38 1.56 -51.96
C ARG A 142 -8.88 2.98 -51.67
N GLN A 143 -8.35 3.66 -52.69
CA GLN A 143 -7.74 4.97 -52.54
C GLN A 143 -8.75 6.08 -52.25
N THR A 144 -9.92 6.06 -52.89
CA THR A 144 -11.00 6.99 -52.62
C THR A 144 -11.46 6.86 -51.17
N TYR A 145 -11.55 5.64 -50.63
CA TYR A 145 -11.84 5.45 -49.20
C TYR A 145 -10.76 6.08 -48.31
N LEU A 146 -9.48 5.82 -48.58
CA LEU A 146 -8.37 6.40 -47.81
C LEU A 146 -8.47 7.94 -47.76
N MET A 147 -8.68 8.57 -48.92
CA MET A 147 -8.75 10.03 -49.03
C MET A 147 -10.03 10.60 -48.40
N ALA A 148 -11.18 9.96 -48.60
CA ALA A 148 -12.45 10.41 -48.02
C ALA A 148 -12.45 10.32 -46.49
N ILE A 149 -11.94 9.23 -45.91
CA ILE A 149 -11.82 9.04 -44.46
C ILE A 149 -10.87 10.08 -43.87
N ARG A 150 -9.73 10.34 -44.52
CA ARG A 150 -8.80 11.40 -44.11
C ARG A 150 -9.48 12.77 -44.13
N ALA A 151 -10.23 13.10 -45.17
CA ALA A 151 -10.95 14.36 -45.28
C ALA A 151 -11.95 14.54 -44.13
N ILE A 152 -12.79 13.53 -43.87
CA ILE A 152 -13.76 13.56 -42.75
C ILE A 152 -13.03 13.74 -41.41
N ARG A 153 -11.96 12.97 -41.17
CA ARG A 153 -11.15 13.08 -39.94
C ARG A 153 -10.57 14.48 -39.76
N ASN A 154 -10.01 15.07 -40.82
CA ASN A 154 -9.41 16.39 -40.76
C ASN A 154 -10.47 17.47 -40.48
N ILE A 155 -11.63 17.42 -41.15
CA ILE A 155 -12.75 18.33 -40.90
C ILE A 155 -13.23 18.23 -39.45
N TRP A 156 -13.42 17.00 -38.95
CA TRP A 156 -13.81 16.74 -37.57
C TRP A 156 -12.83 17.34 -36.55
N SER A 157 -11.53 17.14 -36.78
CA SER A 157 -10.49 17.57 -35.86
C SER A 157 -10.31 19.09 -35.82
N ILE A 158 -10.54 19.77 -36.95
CA ILE A 158 -10.20 21.18 -37.13
C ILE A 158 -11.41 22.10 -36.95
N TYR A 159 -12.62 21.64 -37.25
CA TYR A 159 -13.83 22.44 -37.14
C TYR A 159 -14.92 21.74 -36.33
N GLU A 160 -15.05 22.15 -35.06
CA GLU A 160 -15.96 21.52 -34.09
C GLU A 160 -17.44 21.59 -34.49
N GLY A 161 -17.83 22.67 -35.19
CA GLY A 161 -19.20 22.83 -35.70
C GLY A 161 -19.63 21.75 -36.71
N SER A 162 -18.69 20.98 -37.25
CA SER A 162 -19.00 19.85 -38.15
C SER A 162 -19.44 18.57 -37.45
N ARG A 163 -19.13 18.42 -36.15
CA ARG A 163 -19.29 17.15 -35.42
C ARG A 163 -20.72 16.65 -35.43
N GLU A 164 -21.69 17.54 -35.19
CA GLU A 164 -23.11 17.19 -35.18
C GLU A 164 -23.56 16.61 -36.53
N GLN A 165 -23.21 17.26 -37.64
CA GLN A 165 -23.58 16.79 -38.97
C GLN A 165 -22.91 15.44 -39.32
N ILE A 166 -21.62 15.28 -38.98
CA ILE A 166 -20.88 14.03 -39.19
C ILE A 166 -21.54 12.87 -38.41
N LEU A 167 -22.00 13.13 -37.19
CA LEU A 167 -22.71 12.14 -36.37
C LEU A 167 -24.11 11.84 -36.91
N GLN A 168 -24.88 12.85 -37.31
CA GLN A 168 -26.23 12.68 -37.88
C GLN A 168 -26.20 11.86 -39.17
N LEU A 169 -25.22 12.11 -40.04
CA LEU A 169 -25.01 11.38 -41.29
C LEU A 169 -24.39 9.99 -41.09
N GLN A 170 -24.13 9.59 -39.84
CA GLN A 170 -23.56 8.31 -39.44
C GLN A 170 -22.21 8.00 -40.10
N ALA A 171 -21.39 9.03 -40.36
CA ALA A 171 -20.09 8.84 -41.00
C ALA A 171 -19.15 7.97 -40.15
N VAL A 172 -19.20 8.08 -38.80
CA VAL A 172 -18.42 7.23 -37.90
C VAL A 172 -18.80 5.76 -38.05
N ARG A 173 -20.09 5.46 -38.19
CA ARG A 173 -20.59 4.09 -38.43
C ARG A 173 -20.09 3.54 -39.76
N LEU A 174 -20.13 4.34 -40.82
CA LEU A 174 -19.65 3.93 -42.15
C LEU A 174 -18.14 3.65 -42.13
N ILE A 175 -17.36 4.49 -41.44
CA ILE A 175 -15.92 4.27 -41.25
C ILE A 175 -15.67 2.97 -40.47
N ALA A 176 -16.46 2.68 -39.43
CA ALA A 176 -16.37 1.43 -38.68
C ALA A 176 -16.74 0.20 -39.53
N GLN A 177 -17.73 0.30 -40.42
CA GLN A 177 -18.08 -0.76 -41.37
C GLN A 177 -16.96 -0.99 -42.40
N LEU A 178 -16.36 0.08 -42.93
CA LEU A 178 -15.21 0.00 -43.82
C LEU A 178 -13.99 -0.58 -43.11
N PHE A 179 -13.80 -0.31 -41.80
CA PHE A 179 -12.76 -0.94 -40.99
C PHE A 179 -12.93 -2.46 -40.90
N VAL A 180 -14.16 -2.95 -40.67
CA VAL A 180 -14.47 -4.40 -40.66
C VAL A 180 -14.14 -5.02 -42.01
N MET A 181 -14.67 -4.45 -43.09
CA MET A 181 -14.43 -4.91 -44.46
C MET A 181 -12.95 -4.89 -44.83
N ALA A 182 -12.24 -3.80 -44.52
CA ALA A 182 -10.82 -3.66 -44.80
C ALA A 182 -10.00 -4.72 -44.06
N LYS A 183 -10.36 -5.03 -42.80
CA LYS A 183 -9.64 -6.05 -42.04
C LYS A 183 -9.90 -7.47 -42.54
N GLU A 184 -11.10 -7.76 -43.02
CA GLU A 184 -11.40 -9.04 -43.68
C GLU A 184 -10.62 -9.19 -44.99
N LYS A 185 -10.60 -8.16 -45.83
CA LYS A 185 -9.83 -8.16 -47.09
C LYS A 185 -8.32 -8.16 -46.87
N ALA A 186 -7.83 -7.55 -45.79
CA ALA A 186 -6.41 -7.51 -45.45
C ALA A 186 -5.81 -8.91 -45.18
N ASN A 187 -6.65 -9.93 -44.96
CA ASN A 187 -6.18 -11.32 -44.86
C ASN A 187 -5.81 -11.93 -46.23
N VAL A 188 -6.33 -11.36 -47.33
CA VAL A 188 -6.08 -11.81 -48.70
C VAL A 188 -5.14 -10.84 -49.42
N ASP A 189 -5.35 -9.54 -49.25
CA ASP A 189 -4.56 -8.48 -49.87
C ASP A 189 -4.01 -7.51 -48.82
N THR A 190 -2.69 -7.56 -48.62
CA THR A 190 -1.98 -6.74 -47.64
C THR A 190 -2.11 -5.23 -47.88
N LYS A 191 -2.47 -4.80 -49.09
CA LYS A 191 -2.71 -3.37 -49.41
C LYS A 191 -3.87 -2.78 -48.61
N TYR A 192 -4.80 -3.60 -48.12
CA TYR A 192 -5.90 -3.14 -47.25
C TYR A 192 -5.46 -2.84 -45.81
N ALA A 193 -4.24 -3.21 -45.39
CA ALA A 193 -3.71 -2.85 -44.08
C ALA A 193 -3.62 -1.33 -43.88
N GLU A 194 -3.30 -0.59 -44.94
CA GLU A 194 -3.28 0.88 -44.92
C GLU A 194 -4.69 1.46 -44.63
N LEU A 195 -5.72 0.86 -45.20
CA LEU A 195 -7.11 1.28 -44.97
C LEU A 195 -7.54 1.00 -43.53
N VAL A 196 -7.12 -0.13 -42.96
CA VAL A 196 -7.31 -0.44 -41.53
C VAL A 196 -6.69 0.66 -40.65
N ASP A 197 -5.45 1.07 -40.93
CA ASP A 197 -4.77 2.12 -40.16
C ASP A 197 -5.41 3.50 -40.31
N VAL A 198 -5.88 3.87 -41.51
CA VAL A 198 -6.57 5.14 -41.73
C VAL A 198 -7.92 5.16 -41.01
N CYS A 199 -8.68 4.06 -41.03
CA CYS A 199 -9.89 3.94 -40.22
C CYS A 199 -9.59 4.07 -38.73
N LEU A 200 -8.59 3.36 -38.21
CA LEU A 200 -8.19 3.43 -36.80
C LEU A 200 -7.75 4.84 -36.39
N LYS A 201 -6.98 5.54 -37.24
CA LYS A 201 -6.60 6.94 -37.01
C LYS A 201 -7.85 7.82 -36.90
N ALA A 202 -8.81 7.67 -37.81
CA ALA A 202 -10.06 8.41 -37.76
C ALA A 202 -10.86 8.10 -36.49
N MET A 203 -11.03 6.82 -36.16
CA MET A 203 -11.72 6.38 -34.94
C MET A 203 -11.06 6.96 -33.68
N CYS A 204 -9.74 6.88 -33.55
CA CYS A 204 -9.00 7.50 -32.44
C CYS A 204 -9.23 9.01 -32.36
N THR A 205 -9.17 9.73 -33.50
CA THR A 205 -9.43 11.18 -33.54
C THR A 205 -10.84 11.50 -33.06
N PHE A 206 -11.85 10.70 -33.43
CA PHE A 206 -13.21 10.90 -32.98
C PHE A 206 -13.37 10.76 -31.46
N LEU A 207 -12.53 9.97 -30.79
CA LEU A 207 -12.59 9.74 -29.34
C LEU A 207 -11.77 10.76 -28.52
N VAL A 208 -10.77 11.42 -29.10
CA VAL A 208 -9.84 12.31 -28.37
C VAL A 208 -10.34 13.75 -28.29
N THR A 209 -11.04 14.25 -29.30
CA THR A 209 -11.32 15.70 -29.46
C THR A 209 -12.60 16.17 -28.76
N GLN A 210 -12.85 15.83 -27.50
CA GLN A 210 -14.20 16.01 -26.93
C GLN A 210 -14.28 16.64 -25.54
N ASP A 211 -14.92 17.81 -25.48
CA ASP A 211 -15.39 18.46 -24.25
C ASP A 211 -16.79 17.96 -23.83
N GLU A 212 -17.54 17.33 -24.74
CA GLU A 212 -18.92 16.89 -24.53
C GLU A 212 -19.07 15.37 -24.50
N ILE A 213 -19.48 14.82 -23.34
CA ILE A 213 -19.70 13.37 -23.14
C ILE A 213 -20.75 12.79 -24.10
N ALA A 214 -21.72 13.59 -24.55
CA ALA A 214 -22.80 13.14 -25.44
C ALA A 214 -22.26 12.66 -26.80
N ASP A 215 -21.28 13.36 -27.35
CA ASP A 215 -20.63 12.98 -28.61
C ASP A 215 -19.82 11.70 -28.45
N LEU A 216 -19.20 11.47 -27.29
CA LEU A 216 -18.41 10.26 -27.03
C LEU A 216 -19.29 9.02 -27.06
N VAL A 217 -20.46 9.13 -26.43
CA VAL A 217 -21.47 8.07 -26.40
C VAL A 217 -22.01 7.79 -27.81
N ARG A 218 -22.26 8.82 -28.63
CA ARG A 218 -22.71 8.64 -30.02
C ARG A 218 -21.63 8.04 -30.91
N CYS A 219 -20.39 8.53 -30.83
CA CYS A 219 -19.25 7.99 -31.55
C CYS A 219 -19.05 6.51 -31.23
N SER A 220 -18.99 6.17 -29.94
CA SER A 220 -18.76 4.79 -29.50
C SER A 220 -19.89 3.83 -29.92
N ALA A 221 -21.15 4.25 -29.84
CA ALA A 221 -22.28 3.47 -30.35
C ALA A 221 -22.20 3.25 -31.86
N GLN A 222 -21.79 4.26 -32.64
CA GLN A 222 -21.59 4.12 -34.08
C GLN A 222 -20.41 3.19 -34.43
N MET A 223 -19.37 3.16 -33.59
CA MET A 223 -18.21 2.28 -33.77
C MET A 223 -18.51 0.78 -33.56
N GLU A 224 -19.69 0.42 -33.02
CA GLU A 224 -20.15 -0.97 -33.02
C GLU A 224 -20.33 -1.52 -34.45
N ALA A 225 -20.53 -0.63 -35.44
CA ALA A 225 -20.77 -0.85 -36.87
C ALA A 225 -22.12 -1.53 -37.22
N ASP A 226 -22.53 -2.51 -36.42
CA ASP A 226 -23.75 -3.28 -36.55
C ASP A 226 -24.29 -3.76 -35.19
N LYS A 227 -25.43 -4.46 -35.22
CA LYS A 227 -26.07 -5.00 -34.01
C LYS A 227 -25.25 -6.13 -33.36
N ASP A 228 -24.38 -6.79 -34.14
CA ASP A 228 -23.53 -7.89 -33.69
C ASP A 228 -22.18 -7.41 -33.16
N LYS A 229 -21.98 -6.09 -33.11
CA LYS A 229 -20.80 -5.40 -32.59
C LYS A 229 -19.53 -5.82 -33.33
N GLN A 230 -19.62 -6.03 -34.65
CA GLN A 230 -18.45 -6.47 -35.44
C GLN A 230 -17.32 -5.46 -35.45
N GLY A 231 -17.62 -4.16 -35.30
CA GLY A 231 -16.59 -3.12 -35.15
C GLY A 231 -15.70 -3.39 -33.93
N TYR A 232 -16.29 -3.68 -32.77
CA TYR A 232 -15.55 -4.00 -31.55
C TYR A 232 -14.84 -5.35 -31.61
N LYS A 233 -15.47 -6.39 -32.19
CA LYS A 233 -14.83 -7.69 -32.40
C LYS A 233 -13.59 -7.57 -33.28
N THR A 234 -13.69 -6.79 -34.36
CA THR A 234 -12.57 -6.52 -35.26
C THR A 234 -11.49 -5.69 -34.58
N LEU A 235 -11.87 -4.72 -33.75
CA LEU A 235 -10.92 -3.92 -32.96
C LEU A 235 -10.09 -4.81 -32.02
N ILE A 236 -10.74 -5.73 -31.29
CA ILE A 236 -10.06 -6.70 -30.41
C ILE A 236 -9.11 -7.60 -31.22
N ARG A 237 -9.53 -8.05 -32.41
CA ARG A 237 -8.66 -8.83 -33.32
C ARG A 237 -7.43 -8.02 -33.75
N CYS A 238 -7.56 -6.74 -34.05
CA CYS A 238 -6.42 -5.88 -34.38
C CYS A 238 -5.49 -5.66 -33.19
N CYS A 239 -6.03 -5.54 -31.97
CA CYS A 239 -5.23 -5.45 -30.76
C CYS A 239 -4.42 -6.74 -30.49
N ARG A 240 -5.00 -7.92 -30.76
CA ARG A 240 -4.28 -9.22 -30.68
C ARG A 240 -3.07 -9.30 -31.60
N ASN A 241 -3.13 -8.60 -32.74
CA ASN A 241 -2.02 -8.52 -33.69
C ASN A 241 -0.97 -7.46 -33.31
N GLY A 242 -1.09 -6.83 -32.14
CA GLY A 242 -0.14 -5.81 -31.66
C GLY A 242 -0.29 -4.43 -32.31
N ASN A 243 -1.44 -4.10 -32.91
CA ASN A 243 -1.64 -2.78 -33.51
C ASN A 243 -1.84 -1.70 -32.41
N ASN A 244 -0.86 -0.80 -32.27
CA ASN A 244 -0.86 0.27 -31.26
C ASN A 244 -2.05 1.24 -31.38
N LEU A 245 -2.51 1.55 -32.59
CA LEU A 245 -3.68 2.42 -32.79
C LEU A 245 -4.97 1.73 -32.35
N ALA A 246 -5.07 0.41 -32.59
CA ALA A 246 -6.21 -0.38 -32.11
C ALA A 246 -6.24 -0.43 -30.57
N ILE A 247 -5.09 -0.64 -29.93
CA ILE A 247 -4.98 -0.65 -28.46
C ILE A 247 -5.35 0.72 -27.89
N LYS A 248 -4.87 1.82 -28.49
CA LYS A 248 -5.25 3.18 -28.11
C LYS A 248 -6.76 3.39 -28.20
N CYS A 249 -7.35 3.03 -29.34
CA CYS A 249 -8.79 3.16 -29.58
C CYS A 249 -9.60 2.35 -28.56
N LEU A 250 -9.18 1.11 -28.27
CA LEU A 250 -9.81 0.25 -27.27
C LEU A 250 -9.76 0.89 -25.87
N CYS A 251 -8.60 1.39 -25.44
CA CYS A 251 -8.45 2.04 -24.14
C CYS A 251 -9.33 3.29 -24.03
N SER A 252 -9.37 4.11 -25.10
CA SER A 252 -10.24 5.30 -25.14
C SER A 252 -11.73 4.96 -25.05
N LEU A 253 -12.18 3.89 -25.71
CA LEU A 253 -13.57 3.41 -25.58
C LEU A 253 -13.88 2.94 -24.17
N CYS A 254 -12.94 2.24 -23.51
CA CYS A 254 -13.14 1.71 -22.16
C CYS A 254 -13.22 2.78 -21.06
N LEU A 255 -12.94 4.05 -21.36
CA LEU A 255 -13.24 5.16 -20.46
C LEU A 255 -14.74 5.33 -20.22
N LEU A 256 -15.58 4.92 -21.18
CA LEU A 256 -17.02 4.89 -21.04
C LEU A 256 -17.48 3.57 -20.40
N THR A 257 -18.21 3.66 -19.29
CA THR A 257 -18.77 2.48 -18.60
C THR A 257 -19.60 1.59 -19.52
N GLY A 258 -20.45 2.17 -20.39
CA GLY A 258 -21.28 1.41 -21.33
C GLY A 258 -20.46 0.57 -22.31
N CYS A 259 -19.40 1.15 -22.88
CA CYS A 259 -18.48 0.45 -23.78
C CYS A 259 -17.65 -0.59 -23.03
N ARG A 260 -17.13 -0.25 -21.85
CA ARG A 260 -16.37 -1.16 -20.98
C ARG A 260 -17.16 -2.44 -20.67
N LEU A 261 -18.45 -2.32 -20.33
CA LEU A 261 -19.36 -3.46 -20.13
C LEU A 261 -19.38 -4.40 -21.34
N VAL A 262 -19.62 -3.84 -22.53
CA VAL A 262 -19.68 -4.60 -23.78
C VAL A 262 -18.32 -5.19 -24.15
N LEU A 263 -17.26 -4.40 -24.17
CA LEU A 263 -15.92 -4.82 -24.55
C LEU A 263 -15.36 -5.91 -23.62
N GLY A 264 -15.64 -5.83 -22.31
CA GLY A 264 -15.28 -6.90 -21.37
C GLY A 264 -16.05 -8.20 -21.61
N THR A 265 -17.29 -8.16 -22.11
CA THR A 265 -17.97 -9.40 -22.55
C THR A 265 -17.28 -10.03 -23.77
N LEU A 266 -16.74 -9.20 -24.67
CA LEU A 266 -16.03 -9.62 -25.88
C LEU A 266 -14.56 -10.06 -25.65
N GLY A 267 -14.08 -10.03 -24.41
CA GLY A 267 -12.74 -10.51 -24.06
C GLY A 267 -11.64 -9.44 -24.07
N ALA A 268 -12.00 -8.15 -23.98
CA ALA A 268 -11.03 -7.06 -23.99
C ALA A 268 -10.12 -7.06 -22.76
N ALA A 269 -10.65 -7.42 -21.58
CA ALA A 269 -9.89 -7.41 -20.34
C ALA A 269 -8.77 -8.48 -20.34
N GLU A 270 -9.11 -9.69 -20.79
CA GLU A 270 -8.21 -10.84 -20.95
C GLU A 270 -7.10 -10.54 -21.97
N LEU A 271 -7.46 -9.87 -23.07
CA LEU A 271 -6.52 -9.37 -24.06
C LEU A 271 -5.51 -8.37 -23.46
N LEU A 272 -6.01 -7.36 -22.73
CA LEU A 272 -5.14 -6.34 -22.12
C LEU A 272 -4.18 -6.94 -21.09
N ILE A 273 -4.64 -7.90 -20.28
CA ILE A 273 -3.78 -8.66 -19.35
C ILE A 273 -2.64 -9.35 -20.12
N THR A 274 -2.96 -9.99 -21.25
CA THR A 274 -1.98 -10.69 -22.09
C THR A 274 -0.95 -9.71 -22.68
N LEU A 275 -1.40 -8.55 -23.16
CA LEU A 275 -0.52 -7.50 -23.70
C LEU A 275 0.43 -6.94 -22.63
N THR A 276 -0.07 -6.70 -21.41
CA THR A 276 0.75 -6.23 -20.29
C THR A 276 1.80 -7.26 -19.89
N ARG A 277 1.42 -8.55 -19.83
CA ARG A 277 2.36 -9.64 -19.50
C ARG A 277 3.48 -9.78 -20.54
N ASN A 278 3.15 -9.61 -21.82
CA ASN A 278 4.10 -9.75 -22.92
C ASN A 278 4.95 -8.50 -23.17
N GLY A 279 4.74 -7.40 -22.42
CA GLY A 279 5.47 -6.14 -22.61
C GLY A 279 5.34 -5.53 -24.00
N SER A 280 4.25 -5.81 -24.72
CA SER A 280 4.12 -5.53 -26.16
C SER A 280 3.72 -4.09 -26.51
N THR A 281 3.72 -3.17 -25.54
CA THR A 281 3.22 -1.80 -25.69
C THR A 281 4.28 -0.77 -25.30
N ASP A 282 4.35 0.32 -26.06
CA ASP A 282 5.18 1.50 -25.75
C ASP A 282 4.80 2.14 -24.39
N GLY A 283 5.73 2.90 -23.79
CA GLY A 283 5.65 3.40 -22.42
C GLY A 283 4.43 4.28 -22.10
N GLU A 284 3.89 5.02 -23.07
CA GLU A 284 2.65 5.79 -22.85
C GLU A 284 1.39 4.94 -23.03
N LEU A 285 1.42 4.02 -24.00
CA LEU A 285 0.34 3.05 -24.23
C LEU A 285 0.21 2.07 -23.06
N SER A 286 1.31 1.62 -22.48
CA SER A 286 1.31 0.72 -21.32
C SER A 286 0.60 1.33 -20.12
N ARG A 287 0.75 2.65 -19.91
CA ARG A 287 0.03 3.40 -18.87
C ARG A 287 -1.48 3.45 -19.14
N GLN A 288 -1.88 3.72 -20.38
CA GLN A 288 -3.31 3.71 -20.75
C GLN A 288 -3.93 2.32 -20.57
N VAL A 289 -3.19 1.26 -20.92
CA VAL A 289 -3.59 -0.13 -20.68
C VAL A 289 -3.75 -0.41 -19.18
N LEU A 290 -2.80 0.03 -18.35
CA LEU A 290 -2.86 -0.11 -16.89
C LEU A 290 -4.12 0.56 -16.33
N VAL A 291 -4.35 1.82 -16.66
CA VAL A 291 -5.55 2.56 -16.21
C VAL A 291 -6.81 1.83 -16.64
N THR A 292 -6.85 1.34 -17.87
CA THR A 292 -7.99 0.60 -18.41
C THR A 292 -8.23 -0.72 -17.67
N LEU A 293 -7.18 -1.46 -17.29
CA LEU A 293 -7.30 -2.68 -16.48
C LEU A 293 -7.83 -2.38 -15.07
N CYS A 294 -7.39 -1.31 -14.44
CA CYS A 294 -7.92 -0.86 -13.15
C CYS A 294 -9.41 -0.49 -13.27
N LEU A 295 -9.79 0.18 -14.36
CA LEU A 295 -11.18 0.48 -14.68
C LEU A 295 -12.01 -0.80 -14.78
N PHE A 296 -11.58 -1.84 -15.50
CA PHE A 296 -12.31 -3.12 -15.60
C PHE A 296 -12.58 -3.80 -14.25
N CYS A 297 -11.78 -3.53 -13.21
CA CYS A 297 -11.99 -4.11 -11.88
C CYS A 297 -13.20 -3.49 -11.16
N GLN A 298 -13.61 -2.28 -11.55
CA GLN A 298 -14.75 -1.59 -10.96
C GLN A 298 -16.06 -2.33 -11.26
N GLU A 299 -16.20 -2.88 -12.47
CA GLU A 299 -17.35 -3.67 -12.90
C GLU A 299 -17.33 -5.08 -12.30
N SER A 300 -18.32 -5.42 -11.47
CA SER A 300 -18.48 -6.76 -10.89
C SER A 300 -18.53 -7.87 -11.96
N VAL A 301 -19.16 -7.61 -13.11
CA VAL A 301 -19.33 -8.56 -14.21
C VAL A 301 -18.01 -9.02 -14.84
N HIS A 302 -16.94 -8.24 -14.72
CA HIS A 302 -15.64 -8.59 -15.32
C HIS A 302 -14.64 -9.15 -14.31
N ARG A 303 -14.88 -9.00 -12.99
CA ARG A 303 -13.95 -9.47 -11.95
C ARG A 303 -13.65 -10.97 -12.05
N LEU A 304 -14.65 -11.80 -12.36
CA LEU A 304 -14.45 -13.24 -12.53
C LEU A 304 -13.49 -13.54 -13.71
N LYS A 305 -13.69 -12.85 -14.84
CA LYS A 305 -12.85 -12.99 -16.05
C LYS A 305 -11.44 -12.45 -15.82
N MET A 306 -11.32 -11.29 -15.18
CA MET A 306 -10.05 -10.72 -14.75
C MET A 306 -9.23 -11.71 -13.91
N LYS A 307 -9.90 -12.38 -12.96
CA LYS A 307 -9.26 -13.41 -12.15
C LYS A 307 -8.85 -14.63 -12.98
N ALA A 308 -9.75 -15.16 -13.81
CA ALA A 308 -9.49 -16.34 -14.63
C ALA A 308 -8.33 -16.13 -15.63
N ALA A 309 -8.16 -14.91 -16.13
CA ALA A 309 -7.06 -14.54 -17.04
C ALA A 309 -5.72 -14.26 -16.32
N GLY A 310 -5.67 -14.34 -14.99
CA GLY A 310 -4.46 -14.06 -14.21
C GLY A 310 -4.20 -12.56 -13.99
N GLY A 311 -5.22 -11.71 -14.01
CA GLY A 311 -5.08 -10.27 -13.79
C GLY A 311 -4.54 -9.90 -12.41
N LEU A 312 -4.82 -10.69 -11.38
CA LEU A 312 -4.32 -10.46 -10.02
C LEU A 312 -2.78 -10.56 -9.93
N GLU A 313 -2.20 -11.54 -10.62
CA GLU A 313 -0.74 -11.68 -10.76
C GLU A 313 -0.14 -10.45 -11.45
N VAL A 314 -0.75 -10.02 -12.56
CA VAL A 314 -0.29 -8.84 -13.32
C VAL A 314 -0.34 -7.58 -12.46
N PHE A 315 -1.38 -7.37 -11.65
CA PHE A 315 -1.43 -6.21 -10.75
C PHE A 315 -0.33 -6.24 -9.69
N VAL A 316 -0.03 -7.40 -9.09
CA VAL A 316 1.08 -7.51 -8.12
C VAL A 316 2.44 -7.30 -8.81
N MET A 317 2.61 -7.81 -10.03
CA MET A 317 3.80 -7.56 -10.85
C MET A 317 4.00 -6.05 -11.10
N LEU A 318 2.93 -5.33 -11.46
CA LEU A 318 2.99 -3.88 -11.69
C LEU A 318 3.28 -3.09 -10.40
N LEU A 319 2.72 -3.51 -9.25
CA LEU A 319 2.99 -2.89 -7.96
C LEU A 319 4.43 -3.06 -7.46
N LYS A 320 5.16 -4.05 -8.00
CA LYS A 320 6.59 -4.26 -7.70
C LYS A 320 7.51 -3.35 -8.53
N GLN A 321 6.99 -2.64 -9.53
CA GLN A 321 7.78 -1.77 -10.41
C GLN A 321 7.84 -0.34 -9.83
N PRO A 322 9.02 0.16 -9.41
CA PRO A 322 9.13 1.49 -8.83
C PRO A 322 8.79 2.62 -9.83
N GLU A 323 8.97 2.40 -11.14
CA GLU A 323 8.66 3.38 -12.18
C GLU A 323 7.15 3.68 -12.28
N LEU A 324 6.31 2.81 -11.75
CA LEU A 324 4.86 2.90 -11.75
C LEU A 324 4.28 3.39 -10.42
N GLU A 325 5.11 3.89 -9.50
CA GLU A 325 4.67 4.30 -8.16
C GLU A 325 3.49 5.29 -8.18
N LYS A 326 3.46 6.22 -9.13
CA LYS A 326 2.33 7.15 -9.32
C LYS A 326 0.98 6.46 -9.56
N TYR A 327 0.99 5.22 -10.06
CA TYR A 327 -0.21 4.42 -10.33
C TYR A 327 -0.50 3.39 -9.24
N HIS A 328 0.39 3.20 -8.24
CA HIS A 328 0.18 2.24 -7.16
C HIS A 328 -1.13 2.45 -6.38
N PRO A 329 -1.56 3.68 -6.04
CA PRO A 329 -2.85 3.89 -5.39
C PRO A 329 -4.03 3.35 -6.21
N MET A 330 -4.03 3.59 -7.53
CA MET A 330 -5.07 3.10 -8.43
C MET A 330 -5.06 1.57 -8.54
N LEU A 331 -3.88 0.95 -8.57
CA LEU A 331 -3.73 -0.50 -8.58
C LEU A 331 -4.24 -1.13 -7.26
N LEU A 332 -3.90 -0.53 -6.12
CA LEU A 332 -4.39 -0.98 -4.81
C LEU A 332 -5.90 -0.86 -4.68
N ASP A 333 -6.50 0.23 -5.17
CA ASP A 333 -7.96 0.41 -5.21
C ASP A 333 -8.65 -0.60 -6.13
N ALA A 334 -8.01 -0.98 -7.24
CA ALA A 334 -8.48 -2.05 -8.12
C ALA A 334 -8.43 -3.41 -7.41
N LEU A 335 -7.35 -3.71 -6.67
CA LEU A 335 -7.24 -4.94 -5.86
C LEU A 335 -8.27 -4.98 -4.72
N LEU A 336 -8.61 -3.84 -4.14
CA LEU A 336 -9.64 -3.75 -3.10
C LEU A 336 -11.02 -4.22 -3.61
N GLN A 337 -11.30 -4.14 -4.92
CA GLN A 337 -12.54 -4.68 -5.50
C GLN A 337 -12.66 -6.21 -5.37
N PHE A 338 -11.56 -6.90 -5.04
CA PHE A 338 -11.48 -8.34 -4.82
C PHE A 338 -11.39 -8.73 -3.33
N ALA A 339 -11.42 -7.75 -2.42
CA ALA A 339 -11.21 -7.95 -0.99
C ALA A 339 -12.22 -8.91 -0.32
N TYR A 340 -13.40 -9.07 -0.91
CA TYR A 340 -14.47 -9.94 -0.41
C TYR A 340 -14.47 -11.34 -1.01
N CYS A 341 -13.43 -11.72 -1.76
CA CYS A 341 -13.26 -13.06 -2.31
C CYS A 341 -12.00 -13.71 -1.75
N ASP A 342 -12.15 -14.66 -0.83
CA ASP A 342 -11.04 -15.33 -0.15
C ASP A 342 -10.06 -15.96 -1.13
N ASN A 343 -10.57 -16.66 -2.16
CA ASN A 343 -9.74 -17.24 -3.22
C ASN A 343 -8.88 -16.18 -3.96
N SER A 344 -9.37 -14.95 -4.08
CA SER A 344 -8.59 -13.85 -4.67
C SER A 344 -7.51 -13.36 -3.73
N ILE A 345 -7.81 -13.19 -2.44
CA ILE A 345 -6.81 -12.81 -1.42
C ILE A 345 -5.70 -13.87 -1.31
N VAL A 346 -6.05 -15.17 -1.30
CA VAL A 346 -5.08 -16.27 -1.33
C VAL A 346 -4.21 -16.20 -2.58
N THR A 347 -4.81 -15.93 -3.74
CA THR A 347 -4.05 -15.76 -5.00
C THR A 347 -3.09 -14.57 -4.90
N LEU A 348 -3.54 -13.43 -4.37
CA LEU A 348 -2.70 -12.25 -4.20
C LEU A 348 -1.54 -12.48 -3.23
N ALA A 349 -1.81 -13.16 -2.11
CA ALA A 349 -0.80 -13.57 -1.15
C ALA A 349 0.29 -14.43 -1.81
N LYS A 350 -0.12 -15.43 -2.61
CA LYS A 350 0.79 -16.33 -3.34
C LYS A 350 1.73 -15.59 -4.30
N HIS A 351 1.29 -14.49 -4.91
CA HIS A 351 2.11 -13.69 -5.84
C HIS A 351 2.95 -12.60 -5.13
N GLY A 352 2.92 -12.54 -3.80
CA GLY A 352 3.75 -11.64 -3.00
C GLY A 352 3.13 -10.26 -2.77
N LEU A 353 1.80 -10.14 -2.70
CA LEU A 353 1.16 -8.88 -2.31
C LEU A 353 1.57 -8.46 -0.89
N LEU A 354 1.76 -9.39 0.04
CA LEU A 354 2.11 -9.07 1.43
C LEU A 354 3.40 -8.25 1.53
N GLU A 355 4.43 -8.64 0.78
CA GLU A 355 5.72 -7.94 0.74
C GLU A 355 5.53 -6.49 0.29
N VAL A 356 4.78 -6.28 -0.80
CA VAL A 356 4.46 -4.95 -1.35
C VAL A 356 3.74 -4.10 -0.31
N LEU A 357 2.75 -4.65 0.40
CA LEU A 357 1.98 -3.92 1.41
C LEU A 357 2.87 -3.53 2.61
N MET A 358 3.78 -4.42 3.04
CA MET A 358 4.70 -4.15 4.15
C MET A 358 5.77 -3.11 3.77
N THR A 359 6.28 -3.14 2.53
CA THR A 359 7.16 -2.08 2.02
C THR A 359 6.44 -0.75 2.05
N LYS A 360 5.20 -0.68 1.54
CA LYS A 360 4.42 0.58 1.53
C LYS A 360 4.09 1.11 2.92
N LEU A 361 3.81 0.25 3.91
CA LEU A 361 3.65 0.69 5.31
C LEU A 361 4.96 1.21 5.91
N SER A 362 6.10 0.63 5.53
CA SER A 362 7.41 1.05 6.03
C SER A 362 7.83 2.39 5.41
N ASP A 363 7.54 2.59 4.12
CA ASP A 363 7.78 3.85 3.40
C ASP A 363 6.93 5.00 3.98
N SER A 364 5.64 4.77 4.25
CA SER A 364 4.76 5.81 4.80
C SER A 364 5.20 6.29 6.19
N VAL A 365 5.83 5.39 6.94
CA VAL A 365 6.43 5.69 8.24
C VAL A 365 7.72 6.50 8.10
N ALA A 366 8.56 6.24 7.09
CA ALA A 366 9.76 7.02 6.80
C ALA A 366 9.42 8.45 6.34
N ASP A 367 8.34 8.62 5.58
CA ASP A 367 7.89 9.94 5.13
C ASP A 367 7.40 10.82 6.28
N THR A 368 6.76 10.24 7.31
CA THR A 368 6.34 11.00 8.52
C THR A 368 7.50 11.58 9.32
N THR A 369 8.67 10.92 9.35
CA THR A 369 9.85 11.45 10.07
C THR A 369 10.44 12.71 9.44
N VAL A 370 10.28 12.90 8.13
CA VAL A 370 10.79 14.10 7.43
C VAL A 370 9.85 15.30 7.61
N ALA A 371 8.57 15.06 7.89
CA ALA A 371 7.60 16.13 8.13
C ALA A 371 7.70 16.72 9.54
N ASP A 372 7.99 15.90 10.56
CA ASP A 372 8.09 16.35 11.95
C ASP A 372 9.34 17.22 12.20
N GLU A 373 10.46 16.96 11.52
CA GLU A 373 11.68 17.80 11.61
C GLU A 373 11.51 19.20 10.99
N ALA A 374 10.51 19.39 10.12
CA ALA A 374 10.22 20.70 9.50
C ALA A 374 9.21 21.56 10.30
N SER A 375 8.53 20.98 11.31
CA SER A 375 7.53 21.69 12.12
C SER A 375 8.04 22.27 13.44
N ASP A 376 9.27 21.96 13.85
CA ASP A 376 9.84 22.40 15.13
C ASP A 376 10.57 23.75 15.07
N LEU A 377 9.98 24.75 14.38
CA LEU A 377 10.36 26.16 14.53
C LEU A 377 9.15 27.09 14.40
N SER A 378 8.32 27.17 15.44
CA SER A 378 7.63 28.44 15.76
C SER A 378 7.30 28.55 17.26
N PRO A 379 7.47 29.71 17.89
CA PRO A 379 7.30 29.85 19.32
C PRO A 379 5.83 29.97 19.73
N ILE A 380 5.57 29.37 20.88
CA ILE A 380 4.40 29.43 21.74
C ILE A 380 3.81 30.86 21.85
N ASN A 381 2.49 30.97 21.70
CA ASN A 381 1.72 32.03 22.35
C ASN A 381 0.43 31.46 22.96
N ASN A 382 0.41 31.40 24.29
CA ASN A 382 -0.76 31.09 25.10
C ASN A 382 -1.72 32.28 25.12
N SER A 383 -3.01 32.05 24.86
CA SER A 383 -4.08 32.63 25.69
C SER A 383 -5.45 31.99 25.45
N ASN A 384 -6.02 31.55 26.58
CA ASN A 384 -7.44 31.56 26.98
C ASN A 384 -8.46 30.60 26.37
N MET A 385 -8.77 29.59 27.21
CA MET A 385 -10.08 28.96 27.40
C MET A 385 -11.25 29.96 27.40
N SER A 386 -12.32 29.67 26.66
CA SER A 386 -13.69 29.88 27.16
C SER A 386 -14.71 28.97 26.45
N ASN A 387 -15.56 28.35 27.27
CA ASN A 387 -16.73 27.56 26.90
C ASN A 387 -17.74 28.39 26.08
N LYS A 388 -18.32 27.78 25.03
CA LYS A 388 -19.73 28.00 24.66
C LYS A 388 -20.27 26.90 23.74
N ARG A 389 -21.22 26.12 24.27
CA ARG A 389 -22.20 25.38 23.47
C ARG A 389 -23.07 26.40 22.72
N CYS A 390 -23.48 26.11 21.48
CA CYS A 390 -24.86 26.32 21.02
C CYS A 390 -25.13 25.70 19.64
N TYR A 391 -26.36 25.18 19.54
CA TYR A 391 -27.03 24.65 18.37
C TYR A 391 -27.26 25.68 17.26
N GLY A 392 -27.35 25.18 16.03
CA GLY A 392 -28.26 25.66 14.99
C GLY A 392 -27.98 27.04 14.36
N SER A 393 -27.46 27.04 13.13
CA SER A 393 -28.04 27.78 11.99
C SER A 393 -27.05 27.80 10.83
N THR A 394 -27.54 27.40 9.67
CA THR A 394 -26.90 27.59 8.37
C THR A 394 -26.72 29.09 8.10
N PRO A 395 -25.56 29.51 7.57
CA PRO A 395 -25.58 30.47 6.48
C PRO A 395 -24.82 29.94 5.27
N CYS A 396 -25.55 29.78 4.19
CA CYS A 396 -25.06 29.60 2.85
C CYS A 396 -24.42 30.91 2.34
N ARG A 397 -23.20 30.85 1.77
CA ARG A 397 -22.54 31.77 0.80
C ARG A 397 -21.04 31.44 0.79
N LYS A 398 -20.29 31.34 -0.31
CA LYS A 398 -20.49 31.56 -1.74
C LYS A 398 -19.36 30.82 -2.45
N TYR A 399 -19.71 30.17 -3.55
CA TYR A 399 -18.81 29.52 -4.49
C TYR A 399 -17.81 30.52 -5.10
N SER A 400 -16.52 30.20 -5.07
CA SER A 400 -15.59 30.59 -6.14
C SER A 400 -15.55 29.47 -7.16
N ARG A 401 -16.11 29.73 -8.34
CA ARG A 401 -15.95 28.90 -9.53
C ARG A 401 -14.50 29.04 -10.01
N ILE A 402 -13.79 27.93 -10.12
CA ILE A 402 -12.75 27.78 -11.13
C ILE A 402 -13.18 26.58 -11.98
N SER A 403 -13.33 26.88 -13.27
CA SER A 403 -13.78 26.00 -14.33
C SER A 403 -12.68 25.02 -14.72
N GLU A 404 -12.91 23.73 -14.45
CA GLU A 404 -12.56 22.59 -15.32
C GLU A 404 -13.03 21.32 -14.61
N GLY A 405 -13.91 20.58 -15.28
CA GLY A 405 -14.68 19.50 -14.69
C GLY A 405 -14.06 18.12 -14.92
N ARG A 406 -14.29 17.27 -13.91
CA ARG A 406 -14.54 15.81 -13.99
C ARG A 406 -13.32 14.87 -13.93
N TYR A 407 -12.81 14.69 -12.72
CA TYR A 407 -12.78 13.35 -12.08
C TYR A 407 -13.44 13.44 -10.70
N SER A 408 -14.77 13.46 -10.67
CA SER A 408 -15.50 13.06 -9.46
C SER A 408 -16.97 12.80 -9.79
N ARG A 409 -17.43 11.66 -9.26
CA ARG A 409 -18.74 11.46 -8.63
C ARG A 409 -19.84 10.78 -9.46
N TYR A 410 -19.83 9.45 -9.41
CA TYR A 410 -20.93 8.58 -8.95
C TYR A 410 -20.21 7.31 -8.44
N TYR A 411 -20.06 6.94 -7.17
CA TYR A 411 -20.90 7.05 -5.98
C TYR A 411 -20.02 7.26 -4.75
N THR A 412 -20.34 8.27 -3.95
CA THR A 412 -20.07 8.25 -2.51
C THR A 412 -21.42 7.92 -1.88
N LEU A 413 -21.60 6.70 -1.38
CA LEU A 413 -22.78 6.37 -0.59
C LEU A 413 -22.37 5.46 0.58
N HIS A 414 -22.51 6.03 1.78
CA HIS A 414 -22.70 5.37 3.08
C HIS A 414 -21.88 4.11 3.36
N ARG A 415 -20.71 4.27 4.02
CA ARG A 415 -20.32 3.29 5.04
C ARG A 415 -21.22 3.53 6.25
N PHE A 416 -22.08 2.55 6.50
CA PHE A 416 -22.74 2.35 7.77
C PHE A 416 -21.69 2.11 8.86
N ASP A 417 -21.86 2.79 9.99
CA ASP A 417 -21.34 2.31 11.27
C ASP A 417 -21.89 0.91 11.53
N GLY A 418 -21.02 0.04 12.03
CA GLY A 418 -21.37 -1.33 12.38
C GLY A 418 -22.36 -1.36 13.53
N ASP A 419 -23.53 -1.94 13.26
CA ASP A 419 -24.22 -2.87 14.15
C ASP A 419 -25.49 -3.32 13.45
N SER A 420 -25.48 -4.54 12.91
CA SER A 420 -26.66 -5.41 12.72
C SER A 420 -26.26 -6.67 11.96
N SER A 421 -26.18 -7.79 12.67
CA SER A 421 -26.20 -9.13 12.06
C SER A 421 -27.57 -9.39 11.40
N PRO A 422 -27.67 -10.04 10.23
CA PRO A 422 -28.94 -10.58 9.78
C PRO A 422 -29.13 -11.97 10.40
N GLY A 423 -29.93 -12.00 11.48
CA GLY A 423 -30.56 -13.21 11.99
C GLY A 423 -31.64 -13.74 11.04
N SER A 424 -31.83 -15.05 11.12
CA SER A 424 -32.74 -15.89 10.36
C SER A 424 -34.22 -15.45 10.39
N SER A 425 -34.93 -15.56 9.25
CA SER A 425 -36.38 -15.80 9.21
C SER A 425 -36.85 -16.34 7.85
N THR A 426 -37.01 -17.66 7.79
CA THR A 426 -38.20 -18.41 7.30
C THR A 426 -39.04 -17.85 6.14
N SER A 427 -38.92 -18.54 5.00
CA SER A 427 -39.98 -19.03 4.08
C SER A 427 -41.19 -18.15 3.73
N VAL A 428 -41.27 -17.73 2.46
CA VAL A 428 -42.49 -17.89 1.63
C VAL A 428 -42.08 -18.25 0.19
N SER A 429 -42.74 -19.28 -0.32
CA SER A 429 -42.58 -19.94 -1.61
C SER A 429 -43.03 -19.11 -2.82
N SER A 430 -42.28 -19.20 -3.93
CA SER A 430 -42.87 -19.28 -5.28
C SER A 430 -41.86 -19.83 -6.28
N SER A 431 -42.12 -21.05 -6.76
CA SER A 431 -41.42 -21.73 -7.86
C SER A 431 -41.87 -21.18 -9.23
N PRO A 432 -41.06 -21.35 -10.30
CA PRO A 432 -41.27 -20.70 -11.59
C PRO A 432 -42.20 -21.52 -12.50
N PRO A 433 -42.77 -20.95 -13.58
CA PRO A 433 -43.45 -21.75 -14.60
C PRO A 433 -42.50 -22.12 -15.75
N SER A 434 -42.71 -23.34 -16.23
CA SER A 434 -42.01 -24.09 -17.26
C SER A 434 -42.35 -23.66 -18.71
N THR A 435 -41.45 -23.99 -19.65
CA THR A 435 -41.61 -24.14 -21.12
C THR A 435 -42.63 -25.27 -21.50
N PRO A 436 -42.98 -25.56 -22.79
CA PRO A 436 -43.01 -24.84 -24.10
C PRO A 436 -44.36 -25.09 -24.89
N PRO A 437 -44.44 -24.89 -26.24
CA PRO A 437 -44.31 -26.06 -27.13
C PRO A 437 -43.57 -25.84 -28.48
N LEU A 438 -43.06 -26.97 -28.99
CA LEU A 438 -42.31 -27.25 -30.23
C LEU A 438 -43.20 -27.47 -31.47
N LEU A 439 -42.58 -27.41 -32.67
CA LEU A 439 -42.51 -28.45 -33.75
C LEU A 439 -42.14 -27.76 -35.09
N TYR A 440 -41.18 -28.22 -35.90
CA TYR A 440 -41.21 -29.46 -36.70
C TYR A 440 -39.80 -29.86 -37.24
N TYR A 441 -39.56 -31.18 -37.34
CA TYR A 441 -38.43 -31.88 -37.99
C TYR A 441 -38.33 -31.55 -39.51
N ASP A 442 -37.22 -31.71 -40.24
CA ASP A 442 -36.63 -33.01 -40.58
C ASP A 442 -35.22 -32.91 -41.22
N SER A 443 -34.51 -34.02 -41.11
CA SER A 443 -33.16 -34.40 -41.53
C SER A 443 -33.06 -34.69 -43.04
N MET A 444 -31.83 -34.68 -43.59
CA MET A 444 -31.20 -35.55 -44.63
C MET A 444 -29.99 -34.78 -45.22
N MET A 445 -28.73 -35.09 -44.90
CA MET A 445 -27.84 -36.09 -45.53
C MET A 445 -27.65 -35.93 -47.05
N GLU A 446 -26.51 -35.37 -47.49
CA GLU A 446 -25.80 -35.65 -48.77
C GLU A 446 -24.30 -35.39 -48.53
N THR A 447 -23.43 -36.40 -48.39
CA THR A 447 -22.66 -37.17 -49.40
C THR A 447 -21.75 -36.34 -50.33
N ASP A 448 -20.44 -36.42 -50.04
CA ASP A 448 -19.35 -36.30 -51.02
C ASP A 448 -19.45 -37.43 -52.08
N ILE A 449 -19.11 -37.12 -53.35
CA ILE A 449 -18.33 -37.91 -54.34
C ILE A 449 -18.59 -37.38 -55.78
N GLY A 450 -17.50 -37.21 -56.55
CA GLY A 450 -17.46 -37.41 -58.03
C GLY A 450 -17.48 -36.14 -58.87
N ASP A 451 -16.33 -35.68 -59.38
CA ASP A 451 -15.80 -35.94 -60.74
C ASP A 451 -16.77 -35.58 -61.88
N ASP A 452 -16.47 -34.51 -62.64
CA ASP A 452 -15.81 -34.61 -63.95
C ASP A 452 -16.00 -33.34 -64.80
N ASN A 453 -14.90 -32.94 -65.44
CA ASN A 453 -14.78 -32.29 -66.75
C ASN A 453 -15.78 -31.18 -67.16
N TYR A 454 -15.27 -29.96 -67.34
CA TYR A 454 -15.16 -29.38 -68.70
C TYR A 454 -14.29 -28.11 -68.70
N SER A 455 -13.16 -28.17 -69.39
CA SER A 455 -12.45 -27.01 -69.91
C SER A 455 -12.88 -26.83 -71.38
N PRO A 456 -12.95 -25.59 -71.90
CA PRO A 456 -12.25 -25.39 -73.15
C PRO A 456 -11.44 -24.09 -73.16
N VAL A 457 -10.28 -24.22 -73.82
CA VAL A 457 -9.35 -23.15 -74.17
C VAL A 457 -9.78 -22.47 -75.49
N TYR A 458 -9.42 -21.18 -75.57
CA TYR A 458 -9.00 -20.37 -76.73
C TYR A 458 -9.91 -19.18 -77.12
N SER A 459 -9.41 -17.96 -76.85
CA SER A 459 -8.92 -17.06 -77.90
C SER A 459 -8.19 -15.86 -77.30
N ASP A 460 -7.02 -15.56 -77.86
CA ASP A 460 -6.22 -14.36 -77.63
C ASP A 460 -7.03 -13.06 -77.86
N THR A 461 -6.88 -12.10 -76.95
CA THR A 461 -6.88 -10.67 -77.28
C THR A 461 -5.92 -9.95 -76.34
N GLU A 462 -4.87 -9.38 -76.92
CA GLU A 462 -3.95 -8.41 -76.36
C GLU A 462 -4.68 -7.24 -75.67
N TRP A 463 -4.58 -7.09 -74.35
CA TRP A 463 -4.80 -5.84 -73.59
C TRP A 463 -4.05 -6.05 -72.25
N GLY A 464 -2.86 -5.53 -72.02
CA GLY A 464 -2.50 -4.11 -71.90
C GLY A 464 -2.05 -3.89 -70.46
N ASP A 465 -0.76 -3.63 -70.24
CA ASP A 465 -0.19 -3.26 -68.94
C ASP A 465 -0.90 -2.01 -68.39
N ASP A 466 -1.82 -2.19 -67.44
CA ASP A 466 -2.26 -1.12 -66.54
C ASP A 466 -1.59 -1.34 -65.18
N GLU A 467 -0.29 -1.01 -65.11
CA GLU A 467 0.30 -0.61 -63.83
C GLU A 467 -0.40 0.67 -63.37
N GLU A 468 -1.31 0.55 -62.38
CA GLU A 468 -1.86 1.71 -61.68
C GLU A 468 -0.71 2.59 -61.16
N PRO A 469 -0.67 3.90 -61.46
CA PRO A 469 0.40 4.79 -61.02
C PRO A 469 0.29 5.07 -59.52
N GLN A 470 0.82 4.17 -58.69
CA GLN A 470 0.77 4.22 -57.23
C GLN A 470 1.67 5.31 -56.62
N ASP A 471 2.66 5.81 -57.38
CA ASP A 471 3.71 6.68 -56.84
C ASP A 471 3.28 8.14 -56.60
N GLU A 472 2.35 8.70 -57.39
CA GLU A 472 1.93 10.11 -57.21
C GLU A 472 1.10 10.35 -55.94
N GLU A 473 0.42 9.33 -55.43
CA GLU A 473 -0.60 9.50 -54.38
C GLU A 473 -0.07 9.27 -52.96
N ALA A 474 1.10 8.66 -52.82
CA ALA A 474 1.75 8.36 -51.55
C ALA A 474 2.28 9.62 -50.82
N ASP A 475 2.67 10.67 -51.54
CA ASP A 475 3.32 11.86 -50.96
C ASP A 475 2.39 12.65 -50.03
N SER A 476 1.09 12.68 -50.34
CA SER A 476 0.10 13.31 -49.46
C SER A 476 -0.07 12.54 -48.16
N LEU A 477 0.05 11.21 -48.18
CA LEU A 477 -0.02 10.36 -47.00
C LEU A 477 1.23 10.52 -46.11
N LYS A 478 2.39 10.76 -46.72
CA LYS A 478 3.68 11.00 -46.05
C LYS A 478 3.84 12.41 -45.47
N SER A 479 3.16 13.43 -46.01
CA SER A 479 3.24 14.83 -45.54
C SER A 479 2.60 15.08 -44.17
N CYS A 480 2.37 14.03 -43.38
CA CYS A 480 1.96 14.14 -42.00
C CYS A 480 3.12 14.72 -41.16
N LYS A 481 3.29 16.04 -41.16
CA LYS A 481 3.55 16.71 -39.89
C LYS A 481 2.30 16.43 -39.07
N SER A 482 2.36 15.38 -38.26
CA SER A 482 1.56 15.31 -37.06
C SER A 482 1.65 16.71 -36.44
N LEU A 483 0.55 17.46 -36.49
CA LEU A 483 0.25 18.38 -35.41
C LEU A 483 0.19 17.46 -34.19
N THR A 484 1.36 17.18 -33.61
CA THR A 484 1.51 17.13 -32.18
C THR A 484 0.96 18.47 -31.72
N VAL A 485 -0.36 18.51 -31.50
CA VAL A 485 -0.83 19.18 -30.31
C VAL A 485 -0.10 18.43 -29.20
N ASN A 486 1.09 18.95 -28.86
CA ASN A 486 1.60 18.83 -27.52
C ASN A 486 0.47 19.44 -26.70
N ALA A 487 -0.48 18.59 -26.28
CA ALA A 487 -1.15 18.85 -25.04
C ALA A 487 -0.02 18.77 -24.02
N ASP A 488 0.61 19.92 -23.77
CA ASP A 488 1.34 20.20 -22.56
C ASP A 488 0.35 19.97 -21.41
N ASN A 489 0.16 18.72 -21.06
CA ASN A 489 -0.28 18.30 -19.75
C ASN A 489 0.98 18.09 -18.91
N SER A 490 1.84 19.11 -18.86
CA SER A 490 2.78 19.34 -17.78
C SER A 490 2.31 20.57 -17.02
N ARG A 491 1.20 20.44 -16.29
CA ARG A 491 0.99 21.24 -15.09
C ARG A 491 1.47 20.41 -13.91
N ASP A 492 2.79 20.37 -13.76
CA ASP A 492 3.44 20.05 -12.50
C ASP A 492 3.07 21.13 -11.48
N SER A 493 1.93 20.93 -10.81
CA SER A 493 1.68 21.55 -9.51
C SER A 493 0.63 20.76 -8.73
N GLU A 494 0.92 19.50 -8.40
CA GLU A 494 0.17 18.84 -7.33
C GLU A 494 1.01 18.85 -6.06
N LYS A 495 0.68 19.83 -5.20
CA LYS A 495 1.02 19.81 -3.79
C LYS A 495 0.54 18.48 -3.19
N SER A 496 1.46 17.86 -2.47
CA SER A 496 1.35 16.57 -1.80
C SER A 496 0.13 16.46 -0.88
N SER A 497 -0.82 15.62 -1.29
CA SER A 497 -1.76 14.92 -0.40
C SER A 497 -1.63 13.39 -0.56
N LYS A 498 -0.40 12.92 -0.87
CA LYS A 498 -0.11 11.54 -1.30
C LYS A 498 -0.12 10.48 -0.18
N GLY A 499 0.01 10.85 1.10
CA GLY A 499 0.20 9.89 2.18
C GLY A 499 -1.06 9.22 2.75
N VAL A 500 -2.17 9.96 2.91
CA VAL A 500 -3.25 9.52 3.82
C VAL A 500 -4.21 8.48 3.19
N LEU A 501 -4.39 8.51 1.87
CA LEU A 501 -5.34 7.61 1.18
C LEU A 501 -4.75 6.22 0.91
N CYS A 502 -3.43 6.12 0.67
CA CYS A 502 -2.75 4.86 0.38
C CYS A 502 -2.81 3.91 1.60
N ASP A 503 -2.56 4.45 2.79
CA ASP A 503 -2.52 3.69 4.04
C ASP A 503 -3.84 2.99 4.35
N SER A 504 -4.98 3.65 4.10
CA SER A 504 -6.30 3.06 4.36
C SER A 504 -6.58 1.82 3.49
N THR A 505 -6.18 1.87 2.21
CA THR A 505 -6.35 0.74 1.28
C THR A 505 -5.38 -0.40 1.61
N VAL A 506 -4.12 -0.07 1.94
CA VAL A 506 -3.11 -1.05 2.37
C VAL A 506 -3.57 -1.80 3.62
N LEU A 507 -3.99 -1.08 4.67
CA LEU A 507 -4.49 -1.68 5.91
C LEU A 507 -5.76 -2.52 5.67
N MET A 508 -6.65 -2.09 4.77
CA MET A 508 -7.85 -2.88 4.45
C MET A 508 -7.50 -4.21 3.78
N LEU A 509 -6.54 -4.24 2.86
CA LEU A 509 -6.08 -5.48 2.24
C LEU A 509 -5.42 -6.40 3.27
N LEU A 510 -4.57 -5.86 4.15
CA LEU A 510 -3.93 -6.62 5.23
C LEU A 510 -4.94 -7.19 6.23
N TYR A 511 -5.95 -6.41 6.61
CA TYR A 511 -7.04 -6.88 7.46
C TYR A 511 -7.82 -8.03 6.81
N ARG A 512 -8.05 -7.99 5.50
CA ARG A 512 -8.70 -9.12 4.81
C ARG A 512 -7.79 -10.34 4.71
N MET A 513 -6.47 -10.16 4.64
CA MET A 513 -5.51 -11.25 4.71
C MET A 513 -5.47 -11.90 6.10
N SER A 514 -5.56 -11.12 7.18
CA SER A 514 -5.54 -11.65 8.56
C SER A 514 -6.82 -12.42 8.94
N LEU A 515 -7.94 -12.14 8.27
CA LEU A 515 -9.24 -12.79 8.50
C LEU A 515 -9.47 -14.09 7.72
N LEU A 516 -8.50 -14.54 6.89
CA LEU A 516 -8.70 -15.73 6.08
C LEU A 516 -8.87 -17.01 6.94
N PRO A 517 -9.78 -17.93 6.57
CA PRO A 517 -9.95 -19.21 7.27
C PRO A 517 -8.69 -20.10 7.23
N GLN A 518 -7.98 -20.07 6.11
CA GLN A 518 -6.67 -20.70 5.98
C GLN A 518 -5.59 -19.65 6.27
N PRO A 519 -4.71 -19.88 7.26
CA PRO A 519 -3.69 -18.92 7.63
C PRO A 519 -2.66 -18.76 6.50
N ILE A 520 -2.16 -17.53 6.35
CA ILE A 520 -1.02 -17.22 5.49
C ILE A 520 0.21 -17.19 6.39
N ASP A 521 1.09 -18.20 6.28
CA ASP A 521 2.27 -18.34 7.14
C ASP A 521 3.14 -17.08 7.20
N ARG A 522 3.28 -16.38 6.07
CA ARG A 522 4.08 -15.14 5.94
C ARG A 522 3.58 -13.97 6.80
N LEU A 523 2.33 -14.00 7.29
CA LEU A 523 1.80 -12.95 8.17
C LEU A 523 2.51 -12.95 9.54
N ALA A 524 3.00 -14.10 9.99
CA ALA A 524 3.72 -14.22 11.25
C ALA A 524 5.25 -14.18 11.08
N GLU A 525 5.75 -13.81 9.89
CA GLU A 525 7.18 -13.64 9.67
C GLU A 525 7.72 -12.37 10.38
N PRO A 526 9.01 -12.39 10.78
CA PRO A 526 9.60 -11.28 11.53
C PRO A 526 9.52 -9.93 10.84
N MET A 527 9.66 -9.89 9.51
CA MET A 527 9.58 -8.64 8.76
C MET A 527 8.19 -8.04 8.83
N THR A 528 7.14 -8.85 8.63
CA THR A 528 5.73 -8.43 8.69
C THR A 528 5.38 -7.88 10.08
N ILE A 529 5.72 -8.62 11.13
CA ILE A 529 5.40 -8.24 12.51
C ILE A 529 6.17 -6.99 12.93
N LYS A 530 7.46 -6.88 12.62
CA LYS A 530 8.25 -5.69 12.93
C LYS A 530 7.74 -4.45 12.20
N SER A 531 7.41 -4.55 10.90
CA SER A 531 6.82 -3.44 10.14
C SER A 531 5.50 -2.98 10.73
N LEU A 532 4.61 -3.91 11.13
CA LEU A 532 3.35 -3.58 11.82
C LEU A 532 3.59 -2.92 13.18
N LEU A 533 4.51 -3.44 14.00
CA LEU A 533 4.84 -2.87 15.31
C LEU A 533 5.39 -1.45 15.17
N ILE A 534 6.31 -1.22 14.24
CA ILE A 534 6.86 0.11 13.95
C ILE A 534 5.74 1.06 13.51
N TYR A 535 4.85 0.63 12.61
CA TYR A 535 3.72 1.43 12.15
C TYR A 535 2.75 1.79 13.29
N ILE A 536 2.39 0.82 14.12
CA ILE A 536 1.49 1.01 15.28
C ILE A 536 2.10 2.00 16.27
N ASN A 537 3.39 1.87 16.58
CA ASN A 537 4.06 2.72 17.55
C ASN A 537 4.09 4.20 17.11
N ARG A 538 4.27 4.45 15.80
CA ARG A 538 4.28 5.82 15.27
C ARG A 538 2.88 6.41 15.07
N THR A 539 1.96 5.65 14.49
CA THR A 539 0.66 6.18 14.04
C THR A 539 -0.48 5.98 15.03
N LYS A 540 -0.36 5.01 15.95
CA LYS A 540 -1.44 4.56 16.86
C LYS A 540 -2.75 4.20 16.13
N ASN A 541 -2.66 3.74 14.89
CA ASN A 541 -3.83 3.44 14.06
C ASN A 541 -4.59 2.21 14.56
N GLU A 542 -5.88 2.39 14.89
CA GLU A 542 -6.76 1.33 15.42
C GLU A 542 -6.88 0.09 14.52
N LYS A 543 -6.86 0.27 13.18
CA LYS A 543 -6.93 -0.88 12.26
C LYS A 543 -5.65 -1.70 12.28
N ALA A 544 -4.49 -1.06 12.38
CA ALA A 544 -3.22 -1.77 12.46
C ALA A 544 -3.14 -2.60 13.76
N ILE A 545 -3.61 -2.02 14.88
CA ILE A 545 -3.77 -2.71 16.16
C ILE A 545 -4.73 -3.91 16.02
N THR A 546 -5.88 -3.72 15.39
CA THR A 546 -6.86 -4.79 15.13
C THR A 546 -6.27 -5.93 14.28
N ILE A 547 -5.48 -5.60 13.25
CA ILE A 547 -4.78 -6.59 12.41
C ILE A 547 -3.83 -7.42 13.27
N LEU A 548 -3.00 -6.77 14.09
CA LEU A 548 -2.06 -7.45 14.97
C LEU A 548 -2.79 -8.33 16.00
N ASN A 549 -3.85 -7.82 16.65
CA ASN A 549 -4.69 -8.60 17.56
C ASN A 549 -5.29 -9.84 16.87
N THR A 550 -5.74 -9.71 15.62
CA THR A 550 -6.26 -10.83 14.83
C THR A 550 -5.19 -11.89 14.57
N ILE A 551 -3.95 -11.47 14.27
CA ILE A 551 -2.82 -12.38 14.07
C ILE A 551 -2.45 -13.09 15.39
N VAL A 552 -2.31 -12.34 16.48
CA VAL A 552 -1.90 -12.87 17.80
C VAL A 552 -2.91 -13.88 18.35
N ARG A 553 -4.22 -13.63 18.14
CA ARG A 553 -5.29 -14.51 18.61
C ARG A 553 -5.36 -15.84 17.85
N ASN A 554 -4.78 -15.94 16.67
CA ASN A 554 -4.83 -17.16 15.87
C ASN A 554 -3.74 -18.17 16.30
N ALA A 555 -4.17 -19.33 16.78
CA ALA A 555 -3.29 -20.38 17.30
C ALA A 555 -2.25 -20.89 16.30
N THR A 556 -2.48 -20.78 14.99
CA THR A 556 -1.52 -21.23 13.97
C THR A 556 -0.26 -20.37 13.94
N TYR A 557 -0.38 -19.09 14.30
CA TYR A 557 0.74 -18.15 14.34
C TYR A 557 1.48 -18.16 15.68
N PHE A 558 0.97 -18.87 16.70
CA PHE A 558 1.54 -18.92 18.04
C PHE A 558 3.03 -19.31 18.04
N ILE A 559 3.38 -20.45 17.45
CA ILE A 559 4.77 -20.94 17.42
C ILE A 559 5.69 -20.00 16.61
N PRO A 560 5.34 -19.56 15.39
CA PRO A 560 6.10 -18.54 14.65
C PRO A 560 6.36 -17.26 15.45
N LEU A 561 5.33 -16.71 16.12
CA LEU A 561 5.45 -15.51 16.93
C LEU A 561 6.40 -15.70 18.13
N LEU A 562 6.38 -16.88 18.78
CA LEU A 562 7.30 -17.17 19.88
C LEU A 562 8.74 -17.35 19.42
N LYS A 563 8.97 -18.00 18.28
CA LYS A 563 10.33 -18.23 17.75
C LYS A 563 11.10 -16.93 17.51
N GLN A 564 10.41 -15.86 17.15
CA GLN A 564 11.00 -14.55 16.94
C GLN A 564 11.06 -13.68 18.20
N GLY A 565 10.46 -14.10 19.32
CA GLY A 565 10.52 -13.37 20.59
C GLY A 565 9.44 -12.30 20.77
N PHE A 566 8.29 -12.44 20.09
CA PHE A 566 7.22 -11.44 20.12
C PHE A 566 6.75 -11.05 21.53
N VAL A 567 6.79 -11.97 22.50
CA VAL A 567 6.49 -11.72 23.93
C VAL A 567 7.28 -10.54 24.50
N PHE A 568 8.50 -10.33 23.98
CA PHE A 568 9.40 -9.26 24.41
C PHE A 568 9.42 -8.07 23.44
N ASP A 569 8.92 -8.19 22.21
CA ASP A 569 8.93 -7.08 21.25
C ASP A 569 7.77 -6.10 21.49
N THR A 570 6.77 -6.47 22.30
CA THR A 570 5.61 -5.63 22.64
C THR A 570 5.88 -4.60 23.75
N HIS A 571 7.12 -4.39 24.19
CA HIS A 571 7.43 -3.41 25.24
C HIS A 571 7.18 -1.99 24.74
N GLY A 572 6.47 -1.17 25.53
CA GLY A 572 6.11 0.21 25.17
C GLY A 572 4.97 0.36 24.16
N MET A 573 4.35 -0.75 23.72
CA MET A 573 3.23 -0.73 22.76
C MET A 573 1.87 -0.46 23.44
N PRO A 574 0.92 0.17 22.75
CA PRO A 574 -0.48 0.18 23.17
C PRO A 574 -1.02 -1.27 23.24
N GLU A 575 -1.93 -1.56 24.17
CA GLU A 575 -2.58 -2.88 24.33
C GLU A 575 -1.64 -4.07 24.61
N ARG A 576 -0.43 -3.84 25.13
CA ARG A 576 0.52 -4.91 25.50
C ARG A 576 -0.13 -6.05 26.29
N GLU A 577 -0.89 -5.72 27.33
CA GLU A 577 -1.54 -6.72 28.17
C GLU A 577 -2.59 -7.54 27.40
N GLU A 578 -3.25 -6.94 26.40
CA GLU A 578 -4.20 -7.68 25.56
C GLU A 578 -3.47 -8.68 24.65
N TYR A 579 -2.35 -8.30 24.02
CA TYR A 579 -1.54 -9.23 23.24
C TYR A 579 -1.05 -10.40 24.11
N LEU A 580 -0.55 -10.11 25.31
CA LEU A 580 -0.10 -11.14 26.25
C LEU A 580 -1.27 -12.02 26.72
N GLN A 581 -2.44 -11.44 26.96
CA GLN A 581 -3.63 -12.18 27.36
C GLN A 581 -4.07 -13.17 26.27
N HIS A 582 -4.12 -12.75 25.00
CA HIS A 582 -4.41 -13.64 23.88
C HIS A 582 -3.38 -14.76 23.74
N LEU A 583 -2.08 -14.46 23.92
CA LEU A 583 -1.03 -15.50 23.89
C LEU A 583 -1.15 -16.49 25.06
N ARG A 584 -1.53 -16.03 26.26
CA ARG A 584 -1.77 -16.89 27.42
C ARG A 584 -2.94 -17.85 27.17
N GLU A 585 -4.04 -17.35 26.61
CA GLU A 585 -5.20 -18.16 26.26
C GLU A 585 -4.85 -19.29 25.27
N VAL A 586 -4.04 -18.98 24.26
CA VAL A 586 -3.55 -19.99 23.31
C VAL A 586 -2.56 -20.95 23.97
N ALA A 587 -1.62 -20.44 24.78
CA ALA A 587 -0.57 -21.23 25.43
C ALA A 587 -1.12 -22.27 26.41
N GLU A 588 -2.27 -22.01 27.04
CA GLU A 588 -2.92 -22.94 27.97
C GLU A 588 -3.75 -24.03 27.25
N THR A 589 -3.84 -24.00 25.91
CA THR A 589 -4.45 -25.10 25.16
C THR A 589 -3.56 -26.34 25.13
N GLY A 590 -4.15 -27.53 25.23
CA GLY A 590 -3.38 -28.79 25.22
C GLY A 590 -2.50 -28.97 23.98
N GLY A 591 -2.95 -28.48 22.81
CA GLY A 591 -2.18 -28.49 21.57
C GLY A 591 -0.93 -27.60 21.63
N ALA A 592 -1.06 -26.38 22.16
CA ALA A 592 0.07 -25.47 22.34
C ALA A 592 1.07 -26.00 23.36
N ILE A 593 0.61 -26.57 24.48
CA ILE A 593 1.49 -27.22 25.49
C ILE A 593 2.31 -28.35 24.85
N GLY A 594 1.70 -29.17 24.01
CA GLY A 594 2.40 -30.21 23.25
C GLY A 594 3.47 -29.65 22.31
N GLN A 595 3.17 -28.56 21.61
CA GLN A 595 4.13 -27.88 20.73
C GLN A 595 5.28 -27.23 21.52
N LEU A 596 5.00 -26.54 22.64
CA LEU A 596 6.01 -25.97 23.54
C LEU A 596 6.95 -27.08 24.06
N SER A 597 6.38 -28.19 24.51
CA SER A 597 7.14 -29.36 24.98
C SER A 597 8.03 -29.94 23.87
N SER A 598 7.48 -30.09 22.65
CA SER A 598 8.24 -30.60 21.50
C SER A 598 9.42 -29.69 21.14
N VAL A 599 9.23 -28.36 21.18
CA VAL A 599 10.31 -27.41 20.89
C VAL A 599 11.38 -27.45 21.97
N LEU A 600 11.02 -27.48 23.25
CA LEU A 600 12.00 -27.58 24.35
C LEU A 600 12.84 -28.86 24.27
N LEU A 601 12.22 -29.99 23.92
CA LEU A 601 12.94 -31.27 23.85
C LEU A 601 13.76 -31.42 22.56
N ARG A 602 13.18 -31.08 21.39
CA ARG A 602 13.70 -31.44 20.06
C ARG A 602 14.05 -30.26 19.16
N GLY A 603 13.78 -29.02 19.58
CA GLY A 603 14.03 -27.81 18.79
C GLY A 603 15.52 -27.46 18.66
N GLU A 604 15.81 -26.42 17.89
CA GLU A 604 17.14 -25.81 17.84
C GLU A 604 17.42 -25.04 19.13
N GLU A 605 18.70 -24.94 19.53
CA GLU A 605 19.11 -24.32 20.79
C GLU A 605 18.54 -22.90 20.99
N ARG A 606 18.62 -22.06 19.94
CA ARG A 606 18.06 -20.70 19.96
C ARG A 606 16.56 -20.70 20.29
N HIS A 607 15.79 -21.61 19.68
CA HIS A 607 14.36 -21.72 19.90
C HIS A 607 14.03 -22.29 21.28
N LYS A 608 14.84 -23.22 21.79
CA LYS A 608 14.69 -23.73 23.15
C LYS A 608 14.90 -22.62 24.19
N LEU A 609 15.97 -21.84 24.05
CA LEU A 609 16.30 -20.74 24.94
C LEU A 609 15.20 -19.68 24.95
N ILE A 610 14.72 -19.25 23.77
CA ILE A 610 13.67 -18.23 23.69
C ILE A 610 12.33 -18.72 24.25
N PHE A 611 12.00 -20.01 24.08
CA PHE A 611 10.78 -20.60 24.62
C PHE A 611 10.87 -20.71 26.14
N ALA A 612 12.02 -21.14 26.68
CA ALA A 612 12.26 -21.25 28.10
C ALA A 612 12.00 -19.92 28.83
N VAL A 613 12.59 -18.82 28.33
CA VAL A 613 12.36 -17.48 28.91
C VAL A 613 10.95 -16.91 28.64
N SER A 614 10.23 -17.41 27.63
CA SER A 614 8.86 -16.94 27.34
C SER A 614 7.80 -17.61 28.21
N ILE A 615 8.00 -18.87 28.61
CA ILE A 615 7.01 -19.67 29.34
C ILE A 615 6.47 -18.98 30.60
N PRO A 616 7.31 -18.35 31.45
CA PRO A 616 6.81 -17.66 32.66
C PRO A 616 5.86 -16.49 32.38
N PHE A 617 5.89 -15.91 31.17
CA PHE A 617 4.95 -14.86 30.77
C PHE A 617 3.63 -15.43 30.21
N LEU A 618 3.67 -16.65 29.68
CA LEU A 618 2.58 -17.32 28.97
C LEU A 618 1.74 -18.24 29.87
N ILE A 619 2.36 -18.95 30.80
CA ILE A 619 1.68 -19.89 31.69
C ILE A 619 1.71 -19.30 33.10
N VAL A 620 0.60 -18.72 33.52
CA VAL A 620 0.50 -18.04 34.82
C VAL A 620 -0.39 -18.82 35.80
N GLN A 621 -1.38 -19.57 35.30
CA GLN A 621 -2.38 -20.22 36.15
C GLN A 621 -2.01 -21.66 36.53
N SER A 622 -1.46 -22.44 35.58
CA SER A 622 -1.21 -23.87 35.78
C SER A 622 0.20 -24.17 36.28
N ARG A 623 0.32 -24.40 37.60
CA ARG A 623 1.56 -24.89 38.22
C ARG A 623 1.99 -26.25 37.68
N VAL A 624 1.05 -27.15 37.39
CA VAL A 624 1.34 -28.48 36.82
C VAL A 624 2.00 -28.37 35.44
N THR A 625 1.48 -27.49 34.60
CA THR A 625 2.05 -27.23 33.27
C THR A 625 3.43 -26.58 33.38
N LEU A 626 3.60 -25.60 34.27
CA LEU A 626 4.91 -25.01 34.56
C LEU A 626 5.92 -26.06 35.02
N ARG A 627 5.54 -26.96 35.93
CA ARG A 627 6.39 -28.06 36.38
C ARG A 627 6.79 -28.96 35.22
N SER A 628 5.84 -29.32 34.34
CA SER A 628 6.16 -30.12 33.17
C SER A 628 7.15 -29.43 32.23
N LEU A 629 6.93 -28.17 31.89
CA LEU A 629 7.74 -27.46 30.89
C LEU A 629 9.10 -27.00 31.45
N LEU A 630 9.13 -26.46 32.66
CA LEU A 630 10.33 -25.87 33.24
C LEU A 630 11.20 -26.91 33.96
N HIS A 631 10.61 -27.86 34.68
CA HIS A 631 11.38 -28.91 35.35
C HIS A 631 11.57 -30.14 34.46
N ASN A 632 10.49 -30.81 34.03
CA ASN A 632 10.63 -32.10 33.33
C ASN A 632 11.25 -31.96 31.94
N HIS A 633 11.00 -30.84 31.23
CA HIS A 633 11.57 -30.58 29.91
C HIS A 633 12.80 -29.64 29.95
N GLY A 634 13.33 -29.32 31.14
CA GLY A 634 14.60 -28.61 31.31
C GLY A 634 14.56 -27.09 31.10
N GLY A 635 13.39 -26.46 30.92
CA GLY A 635 13.29 -25.02 30.68
C GLY A 635 13.93 -24.14 31.78
N LEU A 636 13.83 -24.53 33.06
CA LEU A 636 14.44 -23.80 34.17
C LEU A 636 15.97 -23.81 34.08
N GLN A 637 16.56 -24.94 33.72
CA GLN A 637 18.01 -25.06 33.54
C GLN A 637 18.51 -24.14 32.43
N MET A 638 17.72 -23.99 31.36
CA MET A 638 18.03 -23.07 30.26
C MET A 638 17.96 -21.60 30.69
N ILE A 639 16.97 -21.22 31.51
CA ILE A 639 16.89 -19.87 32.08
C ILE A 639 18.10 -19.61 32.98
N LEU A 640 18.43 -20.52 33.89
CA LEU A 640 19.58 -20.38 34.81
C LEU A 640 20.90 -20.26 34.05
N ARG A 641 21.09 -21.03 32.97
CA ARG A 641 22.26 -20.89 32.10
C ARG A 641 22.37 -19.50 31.47
N LEU A 642 21.25 -18.94 30.99
CA LEU A 642 21.24 -17.57 30.43
C LEU A 642 21.52 -16.50 31.49
N LEU A 643 21.13 -16.73 32.74
CA LEU A 643 21.47 -15.86 33.87
C LEU A 643 22.98 -15.89 34.17
N SER A 644 23.67 -17.00 33.92
CA SER A 644 25.15 -17.09 34.02
C SER A 644 25.91 -16.44 32.87
N GLU A 645 25.25 -16.11 31.74
CA GLU A 645 25.88 -15.62 30.52
C GLU A 645 25.51 -14.13 30.24
N PRO A 646 26.22 -13.14 30.81
CA PRO A 646 25.84 -11.71 30.70
C PRO A 646 25.94 -11.13 29.27
N MET A 647 26.76 -11.74 28.41
CA MET A 647 26.97 -11.30 27.03
C MET A 647 25.91 -11.86 26.05
N HIS A 648 24.99 -12.72 26.51
CA HIS A 648 23.98 -13.33 25.65
C HIS A 648 22.81 -12.37 25.40
N GLU A 649 22.30 -12.32 24.16
CA GLU A 649 21.15 -11.47 23.76
C GLU A 649 19.85 -11.68 24.57
N LEU A 650 19.74 -12.78 25.32
CA LEU A 650 18.56 -13.16 26.08
C LEU A 650 18.78 -13.01 27.60
N HIS A 651 19.93 -12.50 28.03
CA HIS A 651 20.28 -12.37 29.45
C HIS A 651 19.27 -11.52 30.21
N GLU A 652 18.98 -10.31 29.71
CA GLU A 652 17.97 -9.43 30.29
C GLU A 652 16.58 -10.08 30.35
N ARG A 653 16.22 -10.82 29.28
CA ARG A 653 14.94 -11.53 29.19
C ARG A 653 14.87 -12.68 30.20
N ALA A 654 15.99 -13.34 30.50
CA ALA A 654 16.08 -14.37 31.52
C ALA A 654 15.86 -13.80 32.93
N VAL A 655 16.41 -12.61 33.23
CA VAL A 655 16.17 -11.91 34.50
C VAL A 655 14.68 -11.58 34.66
N TRP A 656 14.05 -11.00 33.63
CA TRP A 656 12.61 -10.73 33.71
C TRP A 656 11.77 -12.00 33.82
N SER A 657 12.18 -13.06 33.11
CA SER A 657 11.53 -14.37 33.13
C SER A 657 11.56 -15.00 34.53
N ILE A 658 12.69 -14.93 35.24
CA ILE A 658 12.82 -15.55 36.57
C ILE A 658 12.01 -14.81 37.64
N CYS A 659 12.03 -13.47 37.62
CA CYS A 659 11.18 -12.67 38.50
C CYS A 659 9.69 -12.92 38.21
N ARG A 660 9.31 -12.97 36.92
CA ARG A 660 7.93 -13.28 36.52
C ARG A 660 7.49 -14.67 36.97
N LEU A 661 8.39 -15.66 36.89
CA LEU A 661 8.12 -17.02 37.35
C LEU A 661 7.85 -17.03 38.86
N ALA A 662 8.67 -16.36 39.66
CA ALA A 662 8.49 -16.29 41.11
C ALA A 662 7.15 -15.64 41.50
N VAL A 663 6.77 -14.55 40.83
CA VAL A 663 5.46 -13.91 41.01
C VAL A 663 4.32 -14.87 40.65
N SER A 664 4.43 -15.60 39.54
CA SER A 664 3.41 -16.56 39.09
C SER A 664 3.28 -17.76 40.04
N LEU A 665 4.40 -18.22 40.60
CA LEU A 665 4.43 -19.26 41.63
C LEU A 665 3.95 -18.76 43.00
N ARG A 666 3.74 -17.45 43.17
CA ARG A 666 3.38 -16.80 44.45
C ARG A 666 4.42 -17.08 45.53
N VAL A 667 5.69 -17.02 45.18
CA VAL A 667 6.79 -17.00 46.16
C VAL A 667 6.53 -15.81 47.10
N ARG A 668 6.65 -16.02 48.41
CA ARG A 668 6.51 -14.96 49.40
C ARG A 668 7.72 -14.99 50.33
N PRO A 669 8.29 -13.83 50.70
CA PRO A 669 9.19 -13.77 51.83
C PRO A 669 8.42 -14.26 53.07
N GLU A 670 9.04 -15.12 53.86
CA GLU A 670 8.46 -15.59 55.12
C GLU A 670 8.37 -14.39 56.06
N THR A 671 7.16 -13.85 56.22
CA THR A 671 6.90 -12.92 57.32
C THR A 671 6.90 -13.74 58.59
N VAL A 672 7.79 -13.42 59.53
CA VAL A 672 7.73 -13.90 60.91
C VAL A 672 6.28 -13.76 61.38
N GLU A 673 5.68 -14.86 61.86
CA GLU A 673 4.30 -14.85 62.35
C GLU A 673 4.15 -13.72 63.38
N LYS A 674 3.25 -12.77 63.10
CA LYS A 674 2.83 -11.78 64.07
C LYS A 674 2.24 -12.50 65.29
N CYS A 675 3.02 -12.66 66.35
CA CYS A 675 2.44 -12.70 67.68
C CYS A 675 1.70 -11.37 67.88
N PRO A 676 0.38 -11.36 68.15
CA PRO A 676 -0.35 -10.13 68.41
C PRO A 676 0.00 -9.65 69.81
N ILE A 677 1.19 -9.08 69.98
CA ILE A 677 1.44 -8.13 71.04
C ILE A 677 1.30 -6.77 70.38
N THR A 678 0.13 -6.18 70.56
CA THR A 678 -0.14 -4.77 70.33
C THR A 678 1.02 -3.93 70.83
N ALA A 679 1.87 -3.47 69.90
CA ALA A 679 2.78 -2.37 70.09
C ALA A 679 1.97 -1.07 70.22
N SER A 680 1.26 -0.94 71.34
CA SER A 680 0.62 0.30 71.77
C SER A 680 0.44 0.36 73.29
N GLY A 681 1.14 -0.47 74.07
CA GLY A 681 0.77 -0.69 75.46
C GLY A 681 1.87 -0.83 76.52
N LEU A 682 3.17 -0.65 76.24
CA LEU A 682 4.20 -0.65 77.30
C LEU A 682 5.42 0.26 77.02
N PHE A 683 5.26 1.34 76.24
CA PHE A 683 6.20 2.47 76.36
C PHE A 683 5.88 3.16 77.68
N ARG A 684 6.49 2.70 78.77
CA ARG A 684 6.48 3.44 80.02
C ARG A 684 7.23 4.74 79.78
N ASP A 685 6.44 5.79 79.60
CA ASP A 685 6.86 7.19 79.58
C ASP A 685 7.68 7.44 80.86
N TYR A 686 9.01 7.40 80.72
CA TYR A 686 9.90 7.93 81.73
C TYR A 686 10.24 9.35 81.29
N SER A 687 9.33 10.25 81.68
CA SER A 687 9.58 11.67 81.72
C SER A 687 10.94 11.90 82.39
N LEU A 688 11.82 12.60 81.67
CA LEU A 688 13.05 13.13 82.22
C LEU A 688 12.67 14.23 83.21
N GLU A 689 12.25 13.86 84.43
CA GLU A 689 12.01 14.83 85.48
C GLU A 689 13.34 15.45 85.92
N ASN A 690 13.48 16.72 85.55
CA ASN A 690 14.36 17.73 86.10
C ASN A 690 14.82 17.42 87.53
N SER A 691 16.09 17.06 87.70
CA SER A 691 16.84 17.32 88.93
C SER A 691 18.35 17.18 88.72
N ASN A 692 19.03 18.34 88.67
CA ASN A 692 20.48 18.59 88.75
C ASN A 692 21.42 17.96 87.70
N PRO A 693 22.43 18.71 87.21
CA PRO A 693 23.41 18.20 86.25
C PRO A 693 24.47 17.35 86.96
N GLN A 694 24.16 16.06 87.19
CA GLN A 694 25.22 15.06 87.30
C GLN A 694 25.53 14.49 85.91
N PRO A 695 26.80 14.28 85.56
CA PRO A 695 27.16 13.72 84.26
C PRO A 695 26.47 12.37 84.10
N LEU A 696 25.66 12.23 83.04
CA LEU A 696 25.09 10.94 82.64
C LEU A 696 26.23 9.91 82.64
N PRO A 697 26.07 8.75 83.29
CA PRO A 697 27.13 7.75 83.34
C PRO A 697 27.33 7.17 81.94
N ILE A 698 28.22 7.80 81.17
CA ILE A 698 28.63 7.34 79.85
C ILE A 698 29.58 6.16 80.05
N VAL A 699 29.34 5.08 79.33
CA VAL A 699 30.27 3.97 79.17
C VAL A 699 30.84 4.04 77.77
N THR A 700 32.17 3.99 77.68
CA THR A 700 32.89 3.93 76.40
C THR A 700 33.22 2.47 76.11
N PHE A 701 32.64 1.92 75.05
CA PHE A 701 32.96 0.57 74.59
C PHE A 701 34.14 0.59 73.65
N GLU A 702 35.17 -0.20 73.94
CA GLU A 702 36.32 -0.42 73.06
C GLU A 702 36.10 -1.71 72.26
N LEU A 703 36.11 -1.59 70.93
CA LEU A 703 35.82 -2.66 69.98
C LEU A 703 37.10 -3.32 69.50
N ASP A 704 36.97 -4.47 68.83
CA ASP A 704 38.13 -5.27 68.41
C ASP A 704 38.96 -4.62 67.30
N ASP A 705 38.39 -3.66 66.56
CA ASP A 705 39.07 -2.83 65.57
C ASP A 705 39.82 -1.63 66.20
N GLY A 706 39.84 -1.53 67.53
CA GLY A 706 40.48 -0.44 68.28
C GLY A 706 39.63 0.82 68.36
N THR A 707 38.39 0.80 67.86
CA THR A 707 37.49 1.94 67.90
C THR A 707 36.74 2.04 69.22
N SER A 708 36.26 3.25 69.55
CA SER A 708 35.47 3.50 70.75
C SER A 708 34.08 4.06 70.43
N VAL A 709 33.05 3.54 71.11
CA VAL A 709 31.65 4.01 71.01
C VAL A 709 31.13 4.39 72.40
N ASP A 710 30.57 5.58 72.53
CA ASP A 710 30.02 6.09 73.79
C ASP A 710 28.51 5.82 73.88
N ALA A 711 28.07 5.26 75.01
CA ALA A 711 26.67 4.95 75.25
C ALA A 711 26.22 5.37 76.66
N CYS A 712 24.93 5.67 76.80
CA CYS A 712 24.34 5.94 78.12
C CYS A 712 24.13 4.63 78.88
N ARG A 713 24.89 4.41 79.97
CA ARG A 713 24.80 3.21 80.81
C ARG A 713 23.36 2.93 81.26
N ARG A 714 22.64 3.97 81.69
CA ARG A 714 21.26 3.86 82.18
C ARG A 714 20.30 3.32 81.12
N VAL A 715 20.41 3.79 79.88
CA VAL A 715 19.50 3.37 78.79
C VAL A 715 19.75 1.91 78.41
N LEU A 716 21.02 1.48 78.33
CA LEU A 716 21.37 0.09 78.01
C LEU A 716 20.98 -0.89 79.11
N CYS A 717 21.27 -0.59 80.39
CA CYS A 717 20.89 -1.44 81.52
C CYS A 717 19.36 -1.56 81.68
N GLN A 718 18.60 -0.51 81.35
CA GLN A 718 17.13 -0.55 81.39
C GLN A 718 16.51 -1.41 80.29
N ARG A 719 17.19 -1.55 79.15
CA ARG A 719 16.69 -2.24 77.96
C ARG A 719 17.24 -3.66 77.80
N SER A 720 18.26 -4.04 78.57
CA SER A 720 18.94 -5.33 78.48
C SER A 720 19.42 -5.82 79.84
N ASP A 721 18.95 -7.00 80.20
CA ASP A 721 19.40 -7.72 81.39
C ASP A 721 20.88 -8.09 81.29
N ALA A 722 21.39 -8.35 80.07
CA ALA A 722 22.80 -8.64 79.83
C ALA A 722 23.70 -7.43 80.12
N PHE A 723 23.30 -6.23 79.65
CA PHE A 723 24.02 -4.99 79.98
C PHE A 723 23.88 -4.63 81.45
N SER A 724 22.71 -4.83 82.07
CA SER A 724 22.53 -4.62 83.52
C SER A 724 23.46 -5.52 84.33
N ALA A 725 23.50 -6.82 84.03
CA ALA A 725 24.41 -7.76 84.67
C ALA A 725 25.88 -7.38 84.45
N MET A 726 26.28 -7.01 83.23
CA MET A 726 27.67 -6.68 82.90
C MET A 726 28.14 -5.35 83.50
N LEU A 727 27.30 -4.30 83.51
CA LEU A 727 27.69 -2.94 83.85
C LEU A 727 27.36 -2.54 85.29
N GLU A 728 26.38 -3.19 85.92
CA GLU A 728 25.90 -2.93 87.29
C GLU A 728 25.97 -4.16 88.21
N GLY A 729 26.18 -5.36 87.66
CA GLY A 729 26.32 -6.59 88.44
C GLY A 729 27.73 -6.83 89.00
N ASN A 730 28.07 -8.09 89.30
CA ASN A 730 29.32 -8.48 89.95
C ASN A 730 30.44 -8.90 88.98
N PHE A 731 30.35 -8.50 87.70
CA PHE A 731 31.34 -8.81 86.69
C PHE A 731 32.54 -7.87 86.73
N SER A 732 33.64 -8.25 86.09
CA SER A 732 34.90 -7.48 86.12
C SER A 732 34.77 -6.12 85.41
N GLU A 733 33.76 -5.98 84.57
CA GLU A 733 33.36 -4.84 83.76
C GLU A 733 32.52 -3.82 84.57
N SER A 734 32.00 -4.26 85.72
CA SER A 734 31.15 -3.44 86.59
C SER A 734 31.89 -2.21 87.10
N GLY A 735 31.24 -1.05 87.01
CA GLY A 735 31.80 0.24 87.43
C GLY A 735 32.96 0.79 86.57
N LYS A 736 33.46 0.06 85.56
CA LYS A 736 34.51 0.58 84.66
C LYS A 736 33.93 1.59 83.67
N ARG A 737 34.65 2.70 83.44
CA ARG A 737 34.30 3.71 82.42
C ARG A 737 34.56 3.23 80.99
N ARG A 738 35.52 2.33 80.80
CA ARG A 738 35.87 1.71 79.52
C ARG A 738 35.68 0.20 79.61
N VAL A 739 34.89 -0.36 78.70
CA VAL A 739 34.56 -1.79 78.66
C VAL A 739 34.88 -2.32 77.27
N ARG A 740 35.59 -3.44 77.18
CA ARG A 740 35.95 -4.03 75.88
C ARG A 740 34.85 -4.98 75.42
N LEU A 741 34.21 -4.68 74.29
CA LEU A 741 33.23 -5.58 73.66
C LEU A 741 33.88 -6.33 72.53
N ARG A 742 33.82 -7.66 72.61
CA ARG A 742 34.30 -8.54 71.54
C ARG A 742 33.19 -8.86 70.55
N ASN A 743 33.53 -8.99 69.27
CA ASN A 743 32.63 -9.30 68.16
C ASN A 743 31.45 -8.32 68.10
N ALA A 744 31.77 -7.02 67.98
CA ALA A 744 30.79 -5.96 67.75
C ALA A 744 31.37 -4.91 66.79
N SER A 745 30.62 -4.62 65.73
CA SER A 745 30.94 -3.56 64.76
C SER A 745 30.61 -2.19 65.34
N ARG A 746 31.42 -1.17 65.03
CA ARG A 746 31.17 0.22 65.44
C ARG A 746 29.80 0.70 64.96
N ASP A 747 29.50 0.49 63.69
CA ASP A 747 28.30 1.02 63.07
C ASP A 747 27.06 0.25 63.54
N GLY A 748 27.17 -1.09 63.69
CA GLY A 748 26.12 -1.91 64.29
C GLY A 748 25.81 -1.53 65.74
N LEU A 749 26.83 -1.27 66.56
CA LEU A 749 26.64 -0.85 67.95
C LEU A 749 26.03 0.55 68.05
N ASN A 750 26.45 1.48 67.19
CA ASN A 750 25.83 2.81 67.09
C ASN A 750 24.35 2.71 66.70
N THR A 751 24.02 1.89 65.71
CA THR A 751 22.64 1.65 65.27
C THR A 751 21.79 1.02 66.39
N LEU A 752 22.33 0.05 67.14
CA LEU A 752 21.65 -0.51 68.30
C LEU A 752 21.39 0.54 69.40
N ILE A 753 22.37 1.41 69.67
CA ILE A 753 22.22 2.50 70.66
C ILE A 753 21.17 3.52 70.21
N LEU A 754 21.15 3.88 68.92
CA LEU A 754 20.11 4.75 68.34
C LEU A 754 18.72 4.11 68.51
N ALA A 755 18.58 2.81 68.22
CA ALA A 755 17.34 2.08 68.43
C ALA A 755 16.93 2.03 69.91
N ALA A 756 17.86 1.75 70.82
CA ALA A 756 17.60 1.68 72.26
C ALA A 756 17.22 3.03 72.89
N THR A 757 17.72 4.14 72.33
CA THR A 757 17.38 5.51 72.75
C THR A 757 16.09 6.03 72.12
N GLY A 758 15.47 5.29 71.19
CA GLY A 758 14.27 5.71 70.46
C GLY A 758 14.54 6.75 69.38
N ALA A 759 15.81 6.96 68.99
CA ALA A 759 16.19 7.85 67.90
C ALA A 759 15.97 7.18 66.54
N ALA A 760 15.78 7.97 65.47
CA ALA A 760 15.60 7.45 64.13
C ALA A 760 16.91 6.84 63.59
N TYR A 761 16.88 5.58 63.21
CA TYR A 761 18.03 4.83 62.65
C TYR A 761 17.80 4.35 61.21
N LYS A 762 16.70 4.76 60.56
CA LYS A 762 16.34 4.34 59.19
C LYS A 762 17.32 4.79 58.11
N HIS A 763 18.19 5.76 58.40
CA HIS A 763 19.23 6.23 57.47
C HIS A 763 20.55 5.46 57.59
N CYS A 764 20.63 4.48 58.49
CA CYS A 764 21.79 3.62 58.61
C CYS A 764 21.88 2.66 57.42
N SER A 765 23.10 2.25 57.07
CA SER A 765 23.30 1.21 56.05
C SER A 765 22.66 -0.11 56.48
N ILE A 766 22.27 -0.93 55.50
CA ILE A 766 21.63 -2.22 55.74
C ILE A 766 22.50 -3.15 56.59
N GLU A 767 23.82 -3.15 56.39
CA GLU A 767 24.75 -3.96 57.19
C GLU A 767 24.79 -3.53 58.65
N SER A 768 24.71 -2.22 58.93
CA SER A 768 24.70 -1.70 60.30
C SER A 768 23.39 -2.03 61.01
N MET A 769 22.26 -2.03 60.29
CA MET A 769 20.98 -2.47 60.84
C MET A 769 20.99 -3.98 61.13
N LEU A 770 21.54 -4.79 60.25
CA LEU A 770 21.66 -6.24 60.43
C LEU A 770 22.67 -6.62 61.55
N ASP A 771 23.80 -5.93 61.64
CA ASP A 771 24.74 -6.05 62.76
C ASP A 771 24.07 -5.68 64.09
N ALA A 772 23.21 -4.65 64.08
CA ALA A 772 22.45 -4.25 65.26
C ALA A 772 21.43 -5.31 65.70
N VAL A 773 20.83 -6.07 64.77
CA VAL A 773 19.96 -7.22 65.08
C VAL A 773 20.74 -8.30 65.85
N LEU A 774 21.93 -8.69 65.36
CA LEU A 774 22.77 -9.69 66.05
C LEU A 774 23.21 -9.21 67.44
N LEU A 775 23.51 -7.92 67.57
CA LEU A 775 23.86 -7.35 68.87
C LEU A 775 22.65 -7.27 69.81
N ALA A 776 21.46 -6.93 69.31
CA ALA A 776 20.23 -6.93 70.10
C ALA A 776 19.94 -8.33 70.66
N ASP A 777 20.05 -9.38 69.82
CA ASP A 777 19.88 -10.77 70.23
C ASP A 777 20.94 -11.20 71.25
N LYS A 778 22.22 -10.93 70.96
CA LYS A 778 23.36 -11.23 71.86
C LYS A 778 23.22 -10.58 73.24
N PHE A 779 22.63 -9.40 73.31
CA PHE A 779 22.40 -8.66 74.56
C PHE A 779 20.97 -8.85 75.11
N LEU A 780 20.22 -9.85 74.64
CA LEU A 780 18.89 -10.20 75.16
C LEU A 780 17.90 -9.02 75.12
N MET A 781 17.82 -8.33 73.97
CA MET A 781 16.88 -7.25 73.69
C MET A 781 15.82 -7.68 72.65
N PRO A 782 14.88 -8.59 72.97
CA PRO A 782 13.97 -9.18 71.97
C PRO A 782 13.09 -8.14 71.26
N ASP A 783 12.51 -7.19 72.00
CA ASP A 783 11.66 -6.13 71.43
C ASP A 783 12.38 -5.26 70.38
N LEU A 784 13.69 -5.02 70.60
CA LEU A 784 14.52 -4.26 69.66
C LEU A 784 15.01 -5.14 68.52
N SER A 785 15.29 -6.42 68.76
CA SER A 785 15.67 -7.39 67.73
C SER A 785 14.58 -7.55 66.67
N ASP A 786 13.32 -7.72 67.10
CA ASP A 786 12.17 -7.84 66.21
C ASP A 786 11.94 -6.55 65.41
N ALA A 787 11.96 -5.39 66.09
CA ALA A 787 11.78 -4.09 65.44
C ALA A 787 12.89 -3.75 64.43
N LEU A 788 14.14 -4.11 64.74
CA LEU A 788 15.28 -3.94 63.83
C LEU A 788 15.21 -4.92 62.66
N THR A 789 14.74 -6.14 62.87
CA THR A 789 14.54 -7.14 61.80
C THR A 789 13.46 -6.69 60.82
N ASP A 790 12.31 -6.26 61.33
CA ASP A 790 11.22 -5.72 60.51
C ASP A 790 11.67 -4.49 59.73
N SER A 791 12.42 -3.58 60.37
CA SER A 791 12.97 -2.39 59.73
C SER A 791 13.96 -2.77 58.62
N SER A 792 14.89 -3.69 58.88
CA SER A 792 15.88 -4.18 57.91
C SER A 792 15.22 -4.83 56.69
N VAL A 793 14.19 -5.66 56.88
CA VAL A 793 13.47 -6.29 55.76
C VAL A 793 12.66 -5.25 54.97
N SER A 794 12.08 -4.24 55.65
CA SER A 794 11.31 -3.18 54.99
C SER A 794 12.14 -2.21 54.16
N GLU A 795 13.42 -2.04 54.50
CA GLU A 795 14.36 -1.17 53.79
C GLU A 795 15.07 -1.90 52.63
N LEU A 796 14.74 -3.17 52.36
CA LEU A 796 15.26 -3.90 51.20
C LEU A 796 14.78 -3.28 49.90
N SER A 797 15.71 -2.95 49.02
CA SER A 797 15.46 -2.32 47.73
C SER A 797 16.43 -2.81 46.67
N TYR A 798 16.19 -2.44 45.41
CA TYR A 798 17.03 -2.81 44.28
C TYR A 798 18.50 -2.39 44.45
N GLU A 799 18.80 -1.41 45.32
CA GLU A 799 20.16 -0.90 45.57
C GLU A 799 20.94 -1.71 46.61
N ASN A 800 20.27 -2.54 47.41
CA ASN A 800 20.88 -3.15 48.60
C ASN A 800 20.65 -4.67 48.75
N PHE A 801 19.89 -5.32 47.85
CA PHE A 801 19.65 -6.76 47.90
C PHE A 801 20.95 -7.60 47.94
N SER A 802 21.92 -7.27 47.08
CA SER A 802 23.20 -7.98 46.99
C SER A 802 24.02 -7.87 48.28
N ARG A 803 24.05 -6.68 48.87
CA ARG A 803 24.75 -6.38 50.12
C ARG A 803 24.13 -7.12 51.30
N ALA A 804 22.81 -7.07 51.43
CA ALA A 804 22.07 -7.77 52.48
C ALA A 804 22.25 -9.30 52.38
N TRP A 805 22.19 -9.86 51.17
CA TRP A 805 22.44 -11.28 50.92
C TRP A 805 23.88 -11.69 51.25
N CYS A 806 24.88 -10.87 50.88
CA CYS A 806 26.28 -11.10 51.22
C CYS A 806 26.50 -11.14 52.74
N TRP A 807 25.88 -10.20 53.45
CA TRP A 807 25.93 -10.14 54.90
C TRP A 807 25.32 -11.39 55.53
N ALA A 808 24.15 -11.81 55.05
CA ALA A 808 23.47 -13.01 55.54
C ALA A 808 24.30 -14.29 55.31
N ARG A 809 24.98 -14.38 54.17
CA ARG A 809 25.92 -15.47 53.86
C ARG A 809 27.11 -15.48 54.83
N THR A 810 27.72 -14.31 55.08
CA THR A 810 28.92 -14.20 55.93
C THR A 810 28.63 -14.53 57.40
N ASN A 811 27.43 -14.20 57.88
CA ASN A 811 26.98 -14.45 59.25
C ASN A 811 26.18 -15.76 59.41
N ALA A 812 26.11 -16.60 58.37
CA ALA A 812 25.39 -17.88 58.38
C ALA A 812 23.90 -17.79 58.79
N CYS A 813 23.18 -16.80 58.26
CA CYS A 813 21.74 -16.60 58.47
C CYS A 813 20.95 -17.08 57.23
N PRO A 814 20.56 -18.38 57.14
CA PRO A 814 19.91 -18.92 55.95
C PRO A 814 18.51 -18.36 55.69
N GLU A 815 17.77 -18.00 56.74
CA GLU A 815 16.42 -17.43 56.64
C GLU A 815 16.45 -16.05 55.97
N LEU A 816 17.37 -15.19 56.41
CA LEU A 816 17.57 -13.86 55.81
C LEU A 816 18.12 -13.98 54.39
N ARG A 817 19.05 -14.91 54.15
CA ARG A 817 19.58 -15.20 52.81
C ARG A 817 18.46 -15.58 51.84
N SER A 818 17.57 -16.49 52.25
CA SER A 818 16.37 -16.85 51.49
C SER A 818 15.41 -15.66 51.31
N CYS A 819 15.20 -14.87 52.36
CA CYS A 819 14.34 -13.68 52.34
C CYS A 819 14.81 -12.64 51.32
N CYS A 820 16.12 -12.36 51.23
CA CYS A 820 16.69 -11.43 50.25
C CYS A 820 16.40 -11.88 48.82
N VAL A 821 16.58 -13.17 48.50
CA VAL A 821 16.32 -13.70 47.16
C VAL A 821 14.82 -13.70 46.85
N LYS A 822 13.97 -14.13 47.78
CA LYS A 822 12.50 -14.09 47.64
C LYS A 822 11.99 -12.67 47.42
N THR A 823 12.52 -11.70 48.16
CA THR A 823 12.16 -10.27 48.04
C THR A 823 12.65 -9.69 46.71
N PHE A 824 13.89 -9.95 46.31
CA PHE A 824 14.39 -9.56 44.98
C PHE A 824 13.50 -10.10 43.84
N LEU A 825 13.14 -11.39 43.88
CA LEU A 825 12.35 -12.02 42.82
C LEU A 825 10.90 -11.52 42.72
N THR A 826 10.37 -10.92 43.79
CA THR A 826 8.94 -10.57 43.90
C THR A 826 8.67 -9.09 44.13
N ALA A 827 9.72 -8.28 44.34
CA ALA A 827 9.61 -6.84 44.51
C ALA A 827 9.02 -6.19 43.25
N ASP A 828 8.18 -5.17 43.46
CA ASP A 828 7.61 -4.37 42.38
C ASP A 828 8.71 -3.44 41.82
N MET A 829 9.39 -3.91 40.79
CA MET A 829 10.52 -3.25 40.16
C MET A 829 10.27 -3.05 38.68
N THR A 830 10.72 -1.92 38.15
CA THR A 830 10.82 -1.75 36.69
C THR A 830 11.84 -2.72 36.11
N ASN A 831 11.70 -3.06 34.82
CA ASN A 831 12.64 -3.96 34.13
C ASN A 831 14.11 -3.52 34.28
N GLY A 832 14.38 -2.21 34.25
CA GLY A 832 15.73 -1.67 34.41
C GLY A 832 16.26 -1.82 35.84
N GLN A 833 15.42 -1.63 36.86
CA GLN A 833 15.79 -1.85 38.25
C GLN A 833 16.07 -3.33 38.54
N ALA A 834 15.27 -4.24 37.99
CA ALA A 834 15.48 -5.68 38.13
C ALA A 834 16.82 -6.13 37.52
N ILE A 835 17.18 -5.59 36.35
CA ILE A 835 18.49 -5.84 35.72
C ILE A 835 19.61 -5.28 36.59
N GLN A 836 19.50 -4.03 37.06
CA GLN A 836 20.52 -3.42 37.91
C GLN A 836 20.76 -4.24 39.19
N ALA A 837 19.69 -4.58 39.91
CA ALA A 837 19.79 -5.40 41.11
C ALA A 837 20.44 -6.76 40.83
N PHE A 838 20.10 -7.40 39.71
CA PHE A 838 20.72 -8.67 39.30
C PHE A 838 22.22 -8.51 38.98
N CYS A 839 22.59 -7.44 38.26
CA CYS A 839 23.98 -7.12 37.97
C CYS A 839 24.80 -6.96 39.26
N ASP A 840 24.23 -6.34 40.30
CA ASP A 840 24.91 -6.17 41.58
C ASP A 840 25.21 -7.52 42.27
N PHE A 841 24.38 -8.55 42.06
CA PHE A 841 24.69 -9.93 42.48
C PHE A 841 25.78 -10.58 41.62
N SER A 842 25.82 -10.30 40.32
CA SER A 842 26.76 -10.90 39.37
C SER A 842 28.22 -10.50 39.59
N VAL A 843 28.46 -9.32 40.17
CA VAL A 843 29.81 -8.82 40.49
C VAL A 843 30.43 -9.56 41.67
N MET A 844 29.65 -10.34 42.42
CA MET A 844 30.10 -10.99 43.65
C MET A 844 30.81 -12.32 43.41
N ASP A 845 31.82 -12.63 44.25
CA ASP A 845 32.61 -13.87 44.18
C ASP A 845 31.81 -15.18 44.41
N ALA A 846 30.53 -15.10 44.79
CA ALA A 846 29.65 -16.27 44.97
C ALA A 846 28.33 -16.16 44.21
N PHE A 847 28.40 -15.64 42.99
CA PHE A 847 27.25 -15.57 42.10
C PHE A 847 26.62 -16.96 41.83
N GLU A 848 27.42 -18.02 41.69
CA GLU A 848 26.91 -19.39 41.51
C GLU A 848 26.08 -19.88 42.72
N GLU A 849 26.45 -19.49 43.94
CA GLU A 849 25.65 -19.78 45.13
C GLU A 849 24.30 -19.06 45.11
N PHE A 850 24.27 -17.81 44.64
CA PHE A 850 23.03 -17.04 44.47
C PHE A 850 22.11 -17.67 43.41
N LEU A 851 22.66 -18.13 42.28
CA LEU A 851 21.88 -18.87 41.28
C LEU A 851 21.34 -20.20 41.82
N CYS A 852 22.11 -20.87 42.69
CA CYS A 852 21.64 -22.06 43.40
C CYS A 852 20.48 -21.72 44.35
N ASP A 853 20.55 -20.62 45.11
CA ASP A 853 19.45 -20.18 45.98
C ASP A 853 18.17 -19.91 45.18
N ILE A 854 18.28 -19.21 44.03
CA ILE A 854 17.16 -18.97 43.11
C ILE A 854 16.56 -20.31 42.67
N ARG A 855 17.40 -21.25 42.25
CA ARG A 855 16.96 -22.57 41.80
C ARG A 855 16.21 -23.31 42.89
N GLU A 856 16.76 -23.39 44.10
CA GLU A 856 16.15 -24.10 45.23
C GLU A 856 14.80 -23.47 45.62
N ILE A 857 14.73 -22.14 45.74
CA ILE A 857 13.48 -21.42 46.08
C ILE A 857 12.38 -21.70 45.05
N ILE A 858 12.73 -21.66 43.76
CA ILE A 858 11.75 -21.90 42.69
C ILE A 858 11.35 -23.38 42.65
N MET A 859 12.31 -24.30 42.81
CA MET A 859 12.07 -25.74 42.78
C MET A 859 11.21 -26.21 43.95
N ASP A 860 11.43 -25.66 45.15
CA ASP A 860 10.61 -25.95 46.33
C ASP A 860 9.13 -25.65 46.06
N VAL A 861 8.82 -24.46 45.54
CA VAL A 861 7.44 -24.07 45.25
C VAL A 861 6.87 -24.78 44.00
N LEU A 862 7.70 -25.04 43.00
CA LEU A 862 7.26 -25.68 41.75
C LEU A 862 6.96 -27.18 41.92
N CYS A 863 7.64 -27.85 42.85
CA CYS A 863 7.50 -29.29 43.08
C CYS A 863 6.53 -29.66 44.21
N GLN A 864 6.05 -28.68 44.98
CA GLN A 864 4.97 -28.87 45.94
C GLN A 864 3.73 -29.50 45.26
N PRO A 865 3.07 -30.45 45.93
CA PRO A 865 1.96 -31.23 45.36
C PRO A 865 0.71 -30.39 45.06
#